data_AF-A0AA88YJ70-F1
#
_entry.id   AF-A0AA88YJ70-F1
#
_cell.length_a   1.000
_cell.length_b   1.000
_cell.length_c   1.000
_cell.angle_alpha   90.00
_cell.angle_beta   90.00
_cell.angle_gamma   90.00
#
_symmetry.space_group_name_H-M   'P 1'
#
loop_
_entity.id
_entity.type
_entity.pdbx_description
1 polymer ?
#
loop_
_entity_poly.entity_id
_entity_poly.type
_entity_poly.pdbx_seq_one_letter_code
_entity_poly.pdbx_strand_id
1 'polypeptide(L)'
;LGEKCETDTECSKTIYGSKCSTEKVCACKIGFKPINDGTSCTGLVVGDRCSNDDECLNENLNAVCRSRMCICDWAKGFIADDVTEKCRHITIGDHCSSGPLCTLFTHNSKCVDQKCICKEGFVARTDKLSCVERTIFDQCETDKDCTVAFSDTECINNTCVCLPGMYFENETNSCKYHRLNETFCMLDSDCSAVIGNAVCYNDKCQCRLGYRQNYTEQNCVERLLSDDCYVDEDCFVSVNNSVCRNNLCSCASGYYATEQNDTCHRRFLGDSCDIMSDCVDVIKNSDCISSICQCAPGQIKENNGSCRPRLLHDQCDQDKDCGILQNSQCVNKSCECIPGFMGDKNDTYCRKVLLDDHCNVNTDCSHSVNESICSNNTCSCALGFVGTEYKMNCRQRTFIDACTMDKHCKYLTNNSFCIDSQCRCFTGYQLIKTSGMPIPNSSDVSNVKEKCQRRKIYDNCSLPEDCLTQNSNCSNGLCECLPGYLVDAEREHCLKRKVFDVCFELMDCKSVINNSHCNNETCQCDTGYYVTSENSTCQGRLLEDSCTSDVGCSAVINESVCRNETCQCKPGYYGVNNGSSCIRSKIIEKLEIHKLNQIKQQQQQQQQQQQQQQQQQQQQQQQQQQQQQQHNNNNKNNINNNNNNNNNNNNNNNSSSSCNKPRLKVNVFKLKERRKKKPSNLFK
;
A
#
# COMPACT_ATOMS: atom_id res chain seq x y z
N LEU A 1 -118.74 0.62 -79.27
CA LEU A 1 -118.62 0.90 -80.72
C LEU A 1 -119.70 0.12 -81.49
N GLY A 2 -119.88 0.37 -82.80
CA GLY A 2 -120.82 -0.38 -83.65
C GLY A 2 -122.27 0.12 -83.70
N GLU A 3 -122.64 1.11 -82.88
CA GLU A 3 -123.95 1.76 -82.95
C GLU A 3 -124.08 2.67 -84.19
N LYS A 4 -125.32 2.92 -84.64
CA LYS A 4 -125.59 3.72 -85.84
C LYS A 4 -125.31 5.22 -85.63
N CYS A 5 -124.82 5.88 -86.67
CA CYS A 5 -124.52 7.31 -86.67
C CYS A 5 -124.78 7.95 -88.03
N GLU A 6 -124.94 9.27 -88.05
CA GLU A 6 -124.96 10.12 -89.24
C GLU A 6 -123.76 11.08 -89.30
N THR A 7 -123.19 11.46 -88.14
CA THR A 7 -122.01 12.33 -88.06
C THR A 7 -120.93 11.83 -87.08
N ASP A 8 -119.67 12.17 -87.34
CA ASP A 8 -118.53 11.93 -86.42
C ASP A 8 -118.77 12.51 -85.02
N THR A 9 -119.54 13.60 -84.95
CA THR A 9 -119.90 14.32 -83.72
C THR A 9 -120.83 13.52 -82.81
N GLU A 10 -121.59 12.54 -83.32
CA GLU A 10 -122.39 11.64 -82.49
C GLU A 10 -121.50 10.63 -81.76
N CYS A 11 -120.59 9.99 -82.48
CA CYS A 11 -119.67 9.00 -81.92
C CYS A 11 -118.68 9.64 -80.93
N SER A 12 -118.02 10.72 -81.36
CA SER A 12 -116.93 11.37 -80.59
C SER A 12 -117.39 12.07 -79.30
N LYS A 13 -118.70 12.38 -79.15
CA LYS A 13 -119.28 12.87 -77.89
C LYS A 13 -119.25 11.83 -76.77
N THR A 14 -119.39 10.55 -77.10
CA THR A 14 -119.60 9.48 -76.12
C THR A 14 -118.40 8.54 -76.03
N ILE A 15 -117.67 8.35 -77.13
CA ILE A 15 -116.44 7.55 -77.18
C ILE A 15 -115.32 8.43 -77.74
N TYR A 16 -114.39 8.85 -76.87
CA TYR A 16 -113.18 9.54 -77.30
C TYR A 16 -112.41 8.68 -78.31
N GLY A 17 -111.84 9.31 -79.34
CA GLY A 17 -111.12 8.58 -80.38
C GLY A 17 -112.01 7.79 -81.36
N SER A 18 -113.33 8.02 -81.39
CA SER A 18 -114.23 7.44 -82.40
C SER A 18 -114.69 8.46 -83.46
N LYS A 19 -115.21 7.94 -84.57
CA LYS A 19 -115.83 8.65 -85.70
C LYS A 19 -116.96 7.81 -86.31
N CYS A 20 -117.75 8.38 -87.19
CA CYS A 20 -118.74 7.61 -87.96
C CYS A 20 -118.05 6.93 -89.15
N SER A 21 -118.30 5.63 -89.36
CA SER A 21 -117.75 4.89 -90.49
C SER A 21 -118.53 5.15 -91.77
N THR A 22 -117.95 4.78 -92.92
CA THR A 22 -118.66 4.75 -94.22
C THR A 22 -119.84 3.78 -94.24
N GLU A 23 -119.98 2.90 -93.25
CA GLU A 23 -121.11 1.98 -93.06
C GLU A 23 -122.19 2.55 -92.11
N LYS A 24 -122.08 3.85 -91.76
CA LYS A 24 -122.93 4.55 -90.78
C LYS A 24 -122.96 3.90 -89.38
N VAL A 25 -121.80 3.41 -88.92
CA VAL A 25 -121.63 2.93 -87.53
C VAL A 25 -120.38 3.51 -86.85
N CYS A 26 -120.45 3.74 -85.54
CA CYS A 26 -119.35 4.32 -84.78
C CYS A 26 -118.15 3.38 -84.67
N ALA A 27 -117.03 3.76 -85.27
CA ALA A 27 -115.75 3.05 -85.28
C ALA A 27 -114.63 3.94 -84.75
N CYS A 28 -113.44 3.39 -84.47
CA CYS A 28 -112.30 4.22 -84.06
C CYS A 28 -111.79 5.12 -85.20
N LYS A 29 -111.30 6.31 -84.85
CA LYS A 29 -110.67 7.25 -85.79
C LYS A 29 -109.26 6.75 -86.15
N ILE A 30 -108.64 7.37 -87.16
CA ILE A 30 -107.26 7.05 -87.56
C ILE A 30 -106.33 7.28 -86.36
N GLY A 31 -105.43 6.32 -86.11
CA GLY A 31 -104.53 6.30 -84.95
C GLY A 31 -105.14 5.80 -83.63
N PHE A 32 -106.35 5.22 -83.66
CA PHE A 32 -107.02 4.67 -82.49
C PHE A 32 -107.50 3.23 -82.74
N LYS A 33 -107.28 2.33 -81.77
CA LYS A 33 -107.75 0.94 -81.75
C LYS A 33 -108.91 0.77 -80.75
N PRO A 34 -109.83 -0.19 -80.95
CA PRO A 34 -110.77 -0.57 -79.88
C PRO A 34 -109.99 -1.15 -78.68
N ILE A 35 -110.44 -0.82 -77.47
CA ILE A 35 -110.06 -1.55 -76.25
C ILE A 35 -110.74 -2.93 -76.28
N ASN A 36 -110.18 -3.93 -75.60
CA ASN A 36 -110.56 -5.36 -75.68
C ASN A 36 -112.07 -5.63 -75.66
N ASP A 37 -112.85 -4.87 -74.90
CA ASP A 37 -114.31 -5.06 -74.75
C ASP A 37 -115.15 -4.47 -75.92
N GLY A 38 -114.51 -3.84 -76.92
CA GLY A 38 -115.19 -3.20 -78.06
C GLY A 38 -116.04 -1.95 -77.71
N THR A 39 -116.01 -1.52 -76.46
CA THR A 39 -116.80 -0.41 -75.93
C THR A 39 -116.23 0.94 -76.35
N SER A 40 -114.93 1.17 -76.09
CA SER A 40 -114.21 2.44 -76.28
C SER A 40 -112.97 2.29 -77.18
N CYS A 41 -112.40 3.42 -77.60
CA CYS A 41 -111.15 3.50 -78.35
C CYS A 41 -109.99 4.01 -77.49
N THR A 42 -108.78 3.51 -77.74
CA THR A 42 -107.52 4.02 -77.20
C THR A 42 -106.54 4.32 -78.33
N GLY A 43 -105.53 5.15 -78.09
CA GLY A 43 -104.48 5.44 -79.08
C GLY A 43 -103.65 4.21 -79.43
N LEU A 44 -102.98 4.24 -80.59
CA LEU A 44 -101.94 3.28 -80.92
C LEU A 44 -100.65 3.63 -80.14
N VAL A 45 -100.04 2.63 -79.50
CA VAL A 45 -98.75 2.71 -78.79
C VAL A 45 -97.64 2.00 -79.58
N VAL A 46 -96.39 2.01 -79.09
CA VAL A 46 -95.36 1.15 -79.70
C VAL A 46 -95.79 -0.32 -79.62
N GLY A 47 -95.60 -1.06 -80.71
CA GLY A 47 -95.99 -2.47 -80.82
C GLY A 47 -97.40 -2.71 -81.39
N ASP A 48 -98.23 -1.68 -81.51
CA ASP A 48 -99.54 -1.81 -82.17
C ASP A 48 -99.46 -1.95 -83.67
N ARG A 49 -100.50 -2.55 -84.28
CA ARG A 49 -100.60 -2.69 -85.74
C ARG A 49 -101.05 -1.41 -86.41
N CYS A 50 -100.45 -1.11 -87.56
CA CYS A 50 -100.67 0.11 -88.34
C CYS A 50 -100.57 -0.14 -89.86
N SER A 51 -101.01 0.85 -90.62
CA SER A 51 -101.03 0.87 -92.10
C SER A 51 -100.17 1.99 -92.70
N ASN A 52 -99.95 3.07 -91.96
CA ASN A 52 -99.22 4.29 -92.37
C ASN A 52 -98.67 5.03 -91.13
N ASP A 53 -97.76 5.99 -91.32
CA ASP A 53 -97.11 6.71 -90.22
C ASP A 53 -98.09 7.60 -89.43
N ASP A 54 -99.11 8.18 -90.08
CA ASP A 54 -100.11 9.06 -89.46
C ASP A 54 -100.93 8.34 -88.37
N GLU A 55 -101.16 7.04 -88.52
CA GLU A 55 -101.78 6.21 -87.48
C GLU A 55 -100.95 6.21 -86.19
N CYS A 56 -99.62 6.09 -86.27
CA CYS A 56 -98.76 6.04 -85.08
C CYS A 56 -98.54 7.41 -84.42
N LEU A 57 -98.52 8.49 -85.22
CA LEU A 57 -98.16 9.84 -84.76
C LEU A 57 -99.18 10.49 -83.81
N ASN A 58 -100.45 10.06 -83.81
CA ASN A 58 -101.55 10.79 -83.16
C ASN A 58 -101.46 10.87 -81.62
N GLU A 59 -100.88 9.87 -80.96
CA GLU A 59 -100.70 9.84 -79.49
C GLU A 59 -99.24 9.60 -79.08
N ASN A 60 -98.36 9.29 -80.05
CA ASN A 60 -96.98 8.92 -79.83
C ASN A 60 -96.06 9.67 -80.81
N LEU A 61 -95.63 10.86 -80.41
CA LEU A 61 -94.82 11.74 -81.26
C LEU A 61 -93.49 11.06 -81.62
N ASN A 62 -93.16 11.05 -82.91
CA ASN A 62 -92.01 10.32 -83.51
C ASN A 62 -92.16 8.78 -83.55
N ALA A 63 -93.35 8.23 -83.37
CA ALA A 63 -93.66 6.87 -83.84
C ALA A 63 -93.94 6.86 -85.35
N VAL A 64 -93.52 5.79 -86.03
CA VAL A 64 -93.68 5.54 -87.47
C VAL A 64 -94.09 4.09 -87.72
N CYS A 65 -94.78 3.83 -88.83
CA CYS A 65 -95.31 2.53 -89.16
C CYS A 65 -94.33 1.73 -90.03
N ARG A 66 -93.67 0.72 -89.45
CA ARG A 66 -92.72 -0.15 -90.17
C ARG A 66 -93.10 -1.61 -89.97
N SER A 67 -93.06 -2.40 -91.04
CA SER A 67 -93.49 -3.81 -91.03
C SER A 67 -94.91 -4.04 -90.49
N ARG A 68 -95.82 -3.07 -90.70
CA ARG A 68 -97.19 -3.00 -90.12
C ARG A 68 -97.26 -2.86 -88.60
N MET A 69 -96.21 -2.35 -87.95
CA MET A 69 -96.18 -2.11 -86.51
C MET A 69 -95.68 -0.70 -86.20
N CYS A 70 -96.29 -0.03 -85.23
CA CYS A 70 -95.83 1.26 -84.74
C CYS A 70 -94.54 1.07 -83.96
N ILE A 71 -93.46 1.70 -84.42
CA ILE A 71 -92.14 1.72 -83.78
C ILE A 71 -91.63 3.16 -83.70
N CYS A 72 -90.72 3.44 -82.78
CA CYS A 72 -90.10 4.77 -82.74
C CYS A 72 -89.16 5.00 -83.93
N ASP A 73 -89.07 6.24 -84.38
CA ASP A 73 -88.22 6.65 -85.47
C ASP A 73 -86.74 6.69 -85.03
N TRP A 74 -86.13 5.50 -85.04
CA TRP A 74 -84.72 5.28 -84.71
C TRP A 74 -83.78 6.10 -85.59
N ALA A 75 -84.16 6.44 -86.82
CA ALA A 75 -83.38 7.32 -87.69
C ALA A 75 -83.37 8.79 -87.21
N LYS A 76 -84.35 9.17 -86.37
CA LYS A 76 -84.40 10.44 -85.63
C LYS A 76 -83.98 10.30 -84.14
N GLY A 77 -83.40 9.16 -83.74
CA GLY A 77 -82.87 8.97 -82.39
C GLY A 77 -83.90 8.69 -81.31
N PHE A 78 -85.11 8.28 -81.70
CA PHE A 78 -86.16 7.91 -80.76
C PHE A 78 -86.19 6.39 -80.55
N ILE A 79 -86.22 5.98 -79.29
CA ILE A 79 -86.43 4.61 -78.85
C ILE A 79 -87.73 4.51 -78.06
N ALA A 80 -88.28 3.30 -77.96
CA ALA A 80 -89.41 3.04 -77.10
C ALA A 80 -88.97 3.13 -75.63
N ASP A 81 -89.78 3.76 -74.80
CA ASP A 81 -89.63 3.73 -73.36
C ASP A 81 -90.41 2.54 -72.78
N ASP A 82 -89.70 1.64 -72.10
CA ASP A 82 -90.24 0.36 -71.60
C ASP A 82 -91.36 0.51 -70.54
N VAL A 83 -91.55 1.72 -69.99
CA VAL A 83 -92.55 2.00 -68.93
C VAL A 83 -93.77 2.73 -69.49
N THR A 84 -93.59 3.62 -70.46
CA THR A 84 -94.66 4.47 -71.00
C THR A 84 -95.16 4.07 -72.39
N GLU A 85 -94.51 3.10 -73.05
CA GLU A 85 -94.81 2.63 -74.42
C GLU A 85 -94.81 3.78 -75.47
N LYS A 86 -94.14 4.89 -75.14
CA LYS A 86 -93.99 6.10 -75.96
C LYS A 86 -92.54 6.32 -76.38
N CYS A 87 -92.35 7.14 -77.40
CA CYS A 87 -91.05 7.41 -77.99
C CYS A 87 -90.31 8.53 -77.24
N ARG A 88 -89.13 8.20 -76.72
CA ARG A 88 -88.20 9.15 -76.08
C ARG A 88 -86.85 9.18 -76.79
N HIS A 89 -86.06 10.22 -76.56
CA HIS A 89 -84.68 10.26 -77.05
C HIS A 89 -83.83 9.16 -76.40
N ILE A 90 -82.87 8.66 -77.18
CA ILE A 90 -81.78 7.81 -76.69
C ILE A 90 -80.84 8.61 -75.75
N THR A 91 -80.39 7.96 -74.67
CA THR A 91 -79.56 8.52 -73.60
C THR A 91 -78.35 7.62 -73.32
N ILE A 92 -77.36 8.13 -72.57
CA ILE A 92 -76.20 7.31 -72.18
C ILE A 92 -76.63 6.18 -71.22
N GLY A 93 -76.36 4.95 -71.64
CA GLY A 93 -76.76 3.70 -71.00
C GLY A 93 -77.85 2.91 -71.75
N ASP A 94 -78.57 3.54 -72.69
CA ASP A 94 -79.59 2.87 -73.51
C ASP A 94 -78.99 1.90 -74.53
N HIS A 95 -79.81 0.96 -75.02
CA HIS A 95 -79.40 -0.04 -76.02
C HIS A 95 -79.09 0.60 -77.39
N CYS A 96 -78.06 0.09 -78.07
CA CYS A 96 -77.68 0.53 -79.40
C CYS A 96 -77.29 -0.63 -80.31
N SER A 97 -77.74 -0.55 -81.57
CA SER A 97 -77.39 -1.51 -82.63
C SER A 97 -76.21 -1.04 -83.51
N SER A 98 -75.80 0.23 -83.43
CA SER A 98 -74.64 0.76 -84.15
C SER A 98 -74.11 2.08 -83.55
N GLY A 99 -72.82 2.37 -83.76
CA GLY A 99 -72.15 3.59 -83.28
C GLY A 99 -72.79 4.93 -83.69
N PRO A 100 -73.27 5.11 -84.93
CA PRO A 100 -73.96 6.34 -85.34
C PRO A 100 -75.19 6.66 -84.51
N LEU A 101 -75.94 5.66 -84.03
CA LEU A 101 -77.19 5.87 -83.27
C LEU A 101 -76.95 6.68 -81.99
N CYS A 102 -75.87 6.40 -81.26
CA CYS A 102 -75.49 7.20 -80.09
C CYS A 102 -74.95 8.58 -80.51
N THR A 103 -74.04 8.58 -81.50
CA THR A 103 -73.22 9.74 -81.90
C THR A 103 -74.05 10.89 -82.50
N LEU A 104 -75.17 10.57 -83.15
CA LEU A 104 -76.09 11.54 -83.78
C LEU A 104 -76.80 12.46 -82.79
N PHE A 105 -77.02 12.01 -81.55
CA PHE A 105 -77.84 12.72 -80.54
C PHE A 105 -77.05 13.06 -79.28
N THR A 106 -76.11 12.19 -78.90
CA THR A 106 -75.14 12.45 -77.83
C THR A 106 -73.75 12.56 -78.45
N HIS A 107 -73.28 13.79 -78.67
CA HIS A 107 -71.92 14.02 -79.14
C HIS A 107 -70.91 13.41 -78.16
N ASN A 108 -69.79 12.92 -78.70
CA ASN A 108 -68.73 12.21 -77.98
C ASN A 108 -69.17 10.94 -77.22
N SER A 109 -70.25 10.30 -77.70
CA SER A 109 -70.58 8.91 -77.37
C SER A 109 -70.01 7.88 -78.37
N LYS A 110 -70.03 6.61 -77.98
CA LYS A 110 -69.76 5.42 -78.80
C LYS A 110 -70.73 4.30 -78.40
N CYS A 111 -71.06 3.41 -79.34
CA CYS A 111 -71.81 2.18 -79.05
C CYS A 111 -70.81 1.06 -78.74
N VAL A 112 -70.84 0.51 -77.52
CA VAL A 112 -69.97 -0.58 -77.06
C VAL A 112 -70.82 -1.58 -76.28
N ASP A 113 -70.63 -2.88 -76.53
CA ASP A 113 -71.40 -3.97 -75.91
C ASP A 113 -72.93 -3.74 -75.90
N GLN A 114 -73.41 -3.23 -77.04
CA GLN A 114 -74.80 -2.84 -77.29
C GLN A 114 -75.37 -1.74 -76.38
N LYS A 115 -74.53 -0.91 -75.74
CA LYS A 115 -74.94 0.28 -75.00
C LYS A 115 -74.27 1.56 -75.49
N CYS A 116 -75.00 2.67 -75.47
CA CYS A 116 -74.41 3.99 -75.66
C CYS A 116 -73.61 4.38 -74.42
N ILE A 117 -72.29 4.57 -74.58
CA ILE A 117 -71.37 5.07 -73.54
C ILE A 117 -70.61 6.29 -74.05
N CYS A 118 -69.96 7.07 -73.18
CA CYS A 118 -69.08 8.15 -73.61
C CYS A 118 -67.75 7.61 -74.18
N LYS A 119 -67.06 8.42 -74.97
CA LYS A 119 -65.69 8.15 -75.43
C LYS A 119 -64.68 8.38 -74.31
N GLU A 120 -63.47 7.82 -74.45
CA GLU A 120 -62.31 8.21 -73.64
C GLU A 120 -62.15 9.74 -73.64
N GLY A 121 -61.82 10.35 -72.50
CA GLY A 121 -61.84 11.81 -72.28
C GLY A 121 -63.19 12.40 -71.87
N PHE A 122 -64.30 11.63 -71.93
CA PHE A 122 -65.64 12.15 -71.65
C PHE A 122 -66.43 11.33 -70.62
N VAL A 123 -67.26 12.00 -69.84
CA VAL A 123 -68.17 11.42 -68.83
C VAL A 123 -69.62 11.83 -69.11
N ALA A 124 -70.59 11.00 -68.72
CA ALA A 124 -72.00 11.32 -68.89
C ALA A 124 -72.43 12.39 -67.87
N ARG A 125 -73.07 13.47 -68.33
CA ARG A 125 -73.75 14.41 -67.44
C ARG A 125 -74.88 13.69 -66.68
N THR A 126 -75.26 14.23 -65.52
CA THR A 126 -76.29 13.66 -64.61
C THR A 126 -77.65 13.38 -65.25
N ASP A 127 -78.01 14.08 -66.33
CA ASP A 127 -79.23 13.88 -67.11
C ASP A 127 -79.10 12.85 -68.26
N LYS A 128 -77.89 12.30 -68.47
CA LYS A 128 -77.55 11.32 -69.52
C LYS A 128 -77.79 11.78 -70.96
N LEU A 129 -78.05 13.07 -71.19
CA LEU A 129 -78.33 13.65 -72.51
C LEU A 129 -77.07 14.20 -73.22
N SER A 130 -75.93 14.26 -72.53
CA SER A 130 -74.67 14.72 -73.12
C SER A 130 -73.45 14.08 -72.44
N CYS A 131 -72.44 13.74 -73.23
CA CYS A 131 -71.09 13.50 -72.73
C CYS A 131 -70.34 14.83 -72.62
N VAL A 132 -69.79 15.14 -71.45
CA VAL A 132 -68.96 16.32 -71.17
C VAL A 132 -67.51 15.89 -70.97
N GLU A 133 -66.55 16.80 -71.19
CA GLU A 133 -65.13 16.52 -70.94
C GLU A 133 -64.88 16.22 -69.46
N ARG A 134 -64.00 15.26 -69.19
CA ARG A 134 -63.68 14.81 -67.84
C ARG A 134 -62.81 15.83 -67.11
N THR A 135 -63.25 16.21 -65.93
CA THR A 135 -62.48 16.99 -64.97
C THR A 135 -61.68 16.10 -64.02
N ILE A 136 -60.68 16.69 -63.37
CA ILE A 136 -59.97 16.03 -62.27
C ILE A 136 -60.99 15.73 -61.16
N PHE A 137 -60.85 14.55 -60.53
CA PHE A 137 -61.80 13.89 -59.63
C PHE A 137 -63.02 13.18 -60.30
N ASP A 138 -63.15 13.14 -61.63
CA ASP A 138 -64.18 12.33 -62.30
C ASP A 138 -63.88 10.81 -62.29
N GLN A 139 -64.94 9.99 -62.37
CA GLN A 139 -64.86 8.52 -62.28
C GLN A 139 -64.33 7.85 -63.56
N CYS A 140 -63.13 7.28 -63.54
CA CYS A 140 -62.47 6.64 -64.69
C CYS A 140 -62.41 5.11 -64.59
N GLU A 141 -62.16 4.43 -65.71
CA GLU A 141 -61.86 2.99 -65.76
C GLU A 141 -60.41 2.73 -66.20
N THR A 142 -59.82 3.65 -66.97
CA THR A 142 -58.44 3.56 -67.50
C THR A 142 -57.78 4.93 -67.57
N ASP A 143 -56.45 4.98 -67.64
CA ASP A 143 -55.70 6.25 -67.78
C ASP A 143 -56.08 7.03 -69.04
N LYS A 144 -56.60 6.37 -70.08
CA LYS A 144 -57.11 7.01 -71.30
C LYS A 144 -58.35 7.86 -71.05
N ASP A 145 -59.14 7.55 -70.02
CA ASP A 145 -60.27 8.39 -69.66
C ASP A 145 -59.81 9.76 -69.16
N CYS A 146 -58.65 9.82 -68.49
CA CYS A 146 -58.09 11.03 -67.91
C CYS A 146 -57.13 11.75 -68.88
N THR A 147 -56.10 11.05 -69.38
CA THR A 147 -55.08 11.58 -70.31
C THR A 147 -55.61 12.23 -71.58
N VAL A 148 -56.79 11.81 -72.07
CA VAL A 148 -57.42 12.40 -73.27
C VAL A 148 -58.09 13.75 -72.97
N ALA A 149 -58.48 14.01 -71.71
CA ALA A 149 -58.99 15.31 -71.27
C ALA A 149 -57.86 16.21 -70.73
N PHE A 150 -56.94 15.65 -69.94
CA PHE A 150 -55.80 16.34 -69.35
C PHE A 150 -54.55 15.45 -69.42
N SER A 151 -53.54 15.84 -70.19
CA SER A 151 -52.33 15.03 -70.44
C SER A 151 -51.60 14.58 -69.17
N ASP A 152 -51.69 15.39 -68.12
CA ASP A 152 -50.89 15.28 -66.91
C ASP A 152 -51.66 14.54 -65.78
N THR A 153 -52.56 13.63 -66.16
CA THR A 153 -53.45 12.89 -65.24
C THR A 153 -53.48 11.39 -65.50
N GLU A 154 -53.75 10.61 -64.44
CA GLU A 154 -53.86 9.14 -64.47
C GLU A 154 -55.09 8.65 -63.69
N CYS A 155 -55.45 7.37 -63.83
CA CYS A 155 -56.64 6.77 -63.23
C CYS A 155 -56.32 5.94 -61.98
N ILE A 156 -56.24 6.60 -60.82
CA ILE A 156 -56.02 5.93 -59.53
C ILE A 156 -57.35 5.72 -58.81
N ASN A 157 -57.60 4.49 -58.34
CA ASN A 157 -58.80 4.13 -57.58
C ASN A 157 -60.11 4.60 -58.24
N ASN A 158 -60.24 4.35 -59.54
CA ASN A 158 -61.36 4.75 -60.41
C ASN A 158 -61.60 6.28 -60.44
N THR A 159 -60.59 7.11 -60.16
CA THR A 159 -60.70 8.57 -60.08
C THR A 159 -59.57 9.23 -60.88
N CYS A 160 -59.88 10.20 -61.73
CA CYS A 160 -58.85 10.97 -62.43
C CYS A 160 -58.09 11.88 -61.46
N VAL A 161 -56.79 11.68 -61.33
CA VAL A 161 -55.89 12.47 -60.46
C VAL A 161 -54.68 12.97 -61.25
N CYS A 162 -53.98 13.98 -60.74
CA CYS A 162 -52.71 14.41 -61.32
C CYS A 162 -51.63 13.32 -61.20
N LEU A 163 -50.69 13.29 -62.15
CA LEU A 163 -49.53 12.39 -62.12
C LEU A 163 -48.67 12.56 -60.85
N PRO A 164 -47.88 11.55 -60.44
CA PRO A 164 -47.11 11.60 -59.21
C PRO A 164 -46.09 12.74 -59.23
N GLY A 165 -46.09 13.56 -58.17
CA GLY A 165 -45.28 14.79 -58.13
C GLY A 165 -45.98 16.04 -58.67
N MET A 166 -47.29 15.98 -58.93
CA MET A 166 -48.11 17.13 -59.32
C MET A 166 -49.36 17.30 -58.45
N TYR A 167 -49.68 18.55 -58.07
CA TYR A 167 -50.92 18.93 -57.40
C TYR A 167 -51.93 19.54 -58.38
N PHE A 168 -53.23 19.48 -58.05
CA PHE A 168 -54.28 20.16 -58.80
C PHE A 168 -54.41 21.62 -58.36
N GLU A 169 -54.30 22.55 -59.30
CA GLU A 169 -54.40 23.98 -59.05
C GLU A 169 -55.76 24.53 -59.52
N ASN A 170 -56.65 24.80 -58.55
CA ASN A 170 -58.02 25.29 -58.81
C ASN A 170 -58.08 26.54 -59.71
N GLU A 171 -57.11 27.46 -59.57
CA GLU A 171 -57.12 28.74 -60.31
C GLU A 171 -56.81 28.59 -61.79
N THR A 172 -55.97 27.61 -62.16
CA THR A 172 -55.62 27.33 -63.57
C THR A 172 -56.30 26.07 -64.11
N ASN A 173 -57.10 25.39 -63.28
CA ASN A 173 -57.78 24.13 -63.57
C ASN A 173 -56.84 23.09 -64.23
N SER A 174 -55.64 22.93 -63.68
CA SER A 174 -54.60 22.07 -64.26
C SER A 174 -53.67 21.50 -63.19
N CYS A 175 -52.94 20.45 -63.56
CA CYS A 175 -51.89 19.88 -62.71
C CYS A 175 -50.62 20.75 -62.76
N LYS A 176 -49.96 20.90 -61.61
CA LYS A 176 -48.72 21.66 -61.45
C LYS A 176 -47.72 20.86 -60.64
N TYR A 177 -46.45 20.90 -61.03
CA TYR A 177 -45.36 20.27 -60.29
C TYR A 177 -45.23 20.85 -58.88
N HIS A 178 -45.00 19.99 -57.88
CA HIS A 178 -44.62 20.44 -56.54
C HIS A 178 -43.28 21.19 -56.57
N ARG A 179 -43.06 22.06 -55.57
CA ARG A 179 -41.88 22.92 -55.45
C ARG A 179 -41.42 23.02 -54.00
N LEU A 180 -40.10 23.12 -53.81
CA LEU A 180 -39.47 23.27 -52.50
C LEU A 180 -39.99 24.51 -51.76
N ASN A 181 -40.42 24.32 -50.51
CA ASN A 181 -40.95 25.33 -49.59
C ASN A 181 -42.17 26.15 -50.05
N GLU A 182 -42.63 26.02 -51.30
CA GLU A 182 -43.81 26.71 -51.84
C GLU A 182 -45.10 25.87 -51.70
N THR A 183 -45.11 24.63 -52.22
CA THR A 183 -46.34 23.84 -52.41
C THR A 183 -46.66 22.93 -51.22
N PHE A 184 -47.97 22.77 -50.95
CA PHE A 184 -48.49 21.78 -49.99
C PHE A 184 -48.19 20.35 -50.47
N CYS A 185 -47.94 19.41 -49.56
CA CYS A 185 -47.80 17.97 -49.82
C CYS A 185 -48.40 17.13 -48.68
N MET A 186 -48.62 15.83 -48.90
CA MET A 186 -49.12 14.89 -47.90
C MET A 186 -48.18 13.69 -47.67
N LEU A 187 -47.40 13.30 -48.69
CA LEU A 187 -46.50 12.15 -48.68
C LEU A 187 -45.15 12.49 -49.32
N ASP A 188 -44.09 11.80 -48.91
CA ASP A 188 -42.74 11.93 -49.51
C ASP A 188 -42.77 11.79 -51.04
N SER A 189 -43.62 10.90 -51.58
CA SER A 189 -43.83 10.67 -53.01
C SER A 189 -44.17 11.93 -53.79
N ASP A 190 -44.94 12.83 -53.19
CA ASP A 190 -45.45 14.07 -53.80
C ASP A 190 -44.28 15.02 -54.12
N CYS A 191 -43.19 14.90 -53.36
CA CYS A 191 -41.98 15.66 -53.54
C CYS A 191 -40.93 14.87 -54.34
N SER A 192 -40.66 13.62 -53.94
CA SER A 192 -39.56 12.82 -54.46
C SER A 192 -39.73 12.34 -55.90
N ALA A 193 -40.96 12.33 -56.44
CA ALA A 193 -41.23 11.95 -57.83
C ALA A 193 -40.68 12.95 -58.86
N VAL A 194 -40.53 14.22 -58.47
CA VAL A 194 -40.13 15.33 -59.37
C VAL A 194 -38.89 16.06 -58.84
N ILE A 195 -38.77 16.21 -57.53
CA ILE A 195 -37.62 16.84 -56.87
C ILE A 195 -36.78 15.73 -56.22
N GLY A 196 -35.70 15.31 -56.90
CA GLY A 196 -34.79 14.30 -56.37
C GLY A 196 -34.28 14.69 -54.98
N ASN A 197 -34.28 13.73 -54.04
CA ASN A 197 -33.93 13.89 -52.63
C ASN A 197 -34.78 14.89 -51.81
N ALA A 198 -35.97 15.27 -52.31
CA ALA A 198 -36.98 15.91 -51.47
C ALA A 198 -37.82 14.89 -50.66
N VAL A 199 -38.42 15.37 -49.59
CA VAL A 199 -39.35 14.71 -48.66
C VAL A 199 -40.49 15.67 -48.31
N CYS A 200 -41.60 15.15 -47.80
CA CYS A 200 -42.70 15.98 -47.32
C CYS A 200 -42.58 16.20 -45.80
N TYR A 201 -42.33 17.45 -45.38
CA TYR A 201 -42.13 17.81 -43.98
C TYR A 201 -42.89 19.09 -43.63
N ASN A 202 -43.66 19.06 -42.54
CA ASN A 202 -44.60 20.13 -42.16
C ASN A 202 -45.44 20.63 -43.35
N ASP A 203 -46.08 19.67 -44.00
CA ASP A 203 -46.94 19.84 -45.19
C ASP A 203 -46.26 20.51 -46.40
N LYS A 204 -44.92 20.56 -46.45
CA LYS A 204 -44.16 21.17 -47.56
C LYS A 204 -43.05 20.29 -48.08
N CYS A 205 -42.78 20.39 -49.38
CA CYS A 205 -41.61 19.75 -49.96
C CYS A 205 -40.32 20.42 -49.47
N GLN A 206 -39.45 19.64 -48.83
CA GLN A 206 -38.16 20.08 -48.31
C GLN A 206 -37.07 19.07 -48.69
N CYS A 207 -35.81 19.50 -48.69
CA CYS A 207 -34.71 18.59 -48.95
C CYS A 207 -34.47 17.65 -47.75
N ARG A 208 -34.18 16.38 -48.03
CA ARG A 208 -33.80 15.39 -47.03
C ARG A 208 -32.50 15.80 -46.32
N LEU A 209 -32.30 15.33 -45.08
CA LEU A 209 -31.02 15.49 -44.36
C LEU A 209 -29.83 15.08 -45.24
N GLY A 210 -28.73 15.83 -45.17
CA GLY A 210 -27.61 15.74 -46.12
C GLY A 210 -27.78 16.55 -47.42
N TYR A 211 -28.97 17.08 -47.71
CA TYR A 211 -29.25 17.89 -48.91
C TYR A 211 -29.78 19.30 -48.56
N ARG A 212 -29.48 20.29 -49.40
CA ARG A 212 -29.99 21.67 -49.31
C ARG A 212 -30.67 22.12 -50.61
N GLN A 213 -31.52 23.13 -50.49
CA GLN A 213 -32.19 23.77 -51.64
C GLN A 213 -31.19 24.57 -52.47
N ASN A 214 -31.07 24.25 -53.75
CA ASN A 214 -30.50 25.14 -54.75
C ASN A 214 -31.60 26.12 -55.20
N TYR A 215 -31.56 27.36 -54.70
CA TYR A 215 -32.58 28.38 -55.01
C TYR A 215 -32.68 28.73 -56.50
N THR A 216 -31.64 28.48 -57.30
CA THR A 216 -31.62 28.77 -58.74
C THR A 216 -32.34 27.69 -59.56
N GLU A 217 -32.16 26.41 -59.19
CA GLU A 217 -32.67 25.26 -59.94
C GLU A 217 -33.89 24.60 -59.29
N GLN A 218 -34.26 25.02 -58.08
CA GLN A 218 -35.34 24.45 -57.26
C GLN A 218 -35.21 22.93 -56.99
N ASN A 219 -33.98 22.43 -57.00
CA ASN A 219 -33.63 21.05 -56.69
C ASN A 219 -32.86 20.93 -55.35
N CYS A 220 -32.64 19.70 -54.91
CA CYS A 220 -31.87 19.40 -53.69
C CYS A 220 -30.46 18.91 -54.07
N VAL A 221 -29.44 19.68 -53.67
CA VAL A 221 -28.02 19.36 -53.86
C VAL A 221 -27.39 18.91 -52.56
N GLU A 222 -26.34 18.09 -52.63
CA GLU A 222 -25.64 17.58 -51.44
C GLU A 222 -24.96 18.72 -50.67
N ARG A 223 -25.02 18.65 -49.34
CA ARG A 223 -24.44 19.64 -48.44
C ARG A 223 -22.93 19.44 -48.34
N LEU A 224 -22.18 20.48 -48.67
CA LEU A 224 -20.72 20.54 -48.51
C LEU A 224 -20.34 21.25 -47.21
N LEU A 225 -19.06 21.22 -46.87
CA LEU A 225 -18.53 22.06 -45.79
C LEU A 225 -18.64 23.55 -46.18
N SER A 226 -19.01 24.38 -45.21
CA SER A 226 -19.44 25.79 -45.35
C SER A 226 -20.86 26.01 -45.90
N ASP A 227 -21.70 24.98 -46.03
CA ASP A 227 -23.15 25.17 -46.27
C ASP A 227 -23.93 25.42 -44.97
N ASP A 228 -25.04 26.17 -45.06
CA ASP A 228 -25.90 26.54 -43.91
C ASP A 228 -26.57 25.32 -43.23
N CYS A 229 -26.51 25.21 -41.91
CA CYS A 229 -27.07 24.09 -41.14
C CYS A 229 -27.80 24.53 -39.86
N TYR A 230 -28.60 23.61 -39.31
CA TYR A 230 -29.34 23.80 -38.06
C TYR A 230 -29.01 22.73 -37.00
N VAL A 231 -28.66 21.50 -37.42
CA VAL A 231 -28.27 20.38 -36.55
C VAL A 231 -27.06 19.64 -37.11
N ASP A 232 -26.34 18.86 -36.29
CA ASP A 232 -25.16 18.11 -36.73
C ASP A 232 -25.51 17.08 -37.84
N GLU A 233 -26.72 16.52 -37.80
CA GLU A 233 -27.24 15.58 -38.80
C GLU A 233 -27.46 16.22 -40.19
N ASP A 234 -27.60 17.55 -40.31
CA ASP A 234 -27.59 18.21 -41.64
C ASP A 234 -26.28 17.95 -42.37
N CYS A 235 -25.17 17.94 -41.62
CA CYS A 235 -23.81 17.89 -42.15
C CYS A 235 -23.25 16.47 -42.15
N PHE A 236 -23.39 15.74 -41.04
CA PHE A 236 -22.81 14.40 -40.86
C PHE A 236 -23.34 13.38 -41.89
N VAL A 237 -24.58 13.55 -42.36
CA VAL A 237 -25.23 12.64 -43.33
C VAL A 237 -24.63 12.74 -44.73
N SER A 238 -24.12 13.91 -45.15
CA SER A 238 -23.41 14.07 -46.43
C SER A 238 -21.88 13.98 -46.25
N VAL A 239 -21.33 14.72 -45.29
CA VAL A 239 -19.89 14.77 -45.01
C VAL A 239 -19.61 14.07 -43.68
N ASN A 240 -19.18 12.81 -43.76
CA ASN A 240 -18.79 12.01 -42.59
C ASN A 240 -17.76 12.74 -41.71
N ASN A 241 -17.98 12.74 -40.39
CA ASN A 241 -17.19 13.46 -39.39
C ASN A 241 -17.26 15.01 -39.52
N SER A 242 -18.34 15.55 -40.08
CA SER A 242 -18.69 16.97 -39.94
C SER A 242 -19.77 17.21 -38.87
N VAL A 243 -19.89 18.47 -38.44
CA VAL A 243 -20.77 19.00 -37.40
C VAL A 243 -21.20 20.42 -37.75
N CYS A 244 -22.36 20.84 -37.25
CA CYS A 244 -22.90 22.17 -37.45
C CYS A 244 -22.31 23.15 -36.41
N ARG A 245 -21.49 24.11 -36.86
CA ARG A 245 -20.90 25.14 -35.98
C ARG A 245 -21.17 26.52 -36.53
N ASN A 246 -21.71 27.40 -35.70
CA ASN A 246 -22.09 28.77 -36.08
C ASN A 246 -23.02 28.80 -37.32
N ASN A 247 -23.94 27.83 -37.40
CA ASN A 247 -24.85 27.58 -38.54
C ASN A 247 -24.16 27.18 -39.86
N LEU A 248 -22.90 26.75 -39.85
CA LEU A 248 -22.19 26.24 -41.03
C LEU A 248 -21.65 24.82 -40.82
N CYS A 249 -21.75 23.99 -41.84
CA CYS A 249 -21.15 22.64 -41.82
C CYS A 249 -19.62 22.73 -41.77
N SER A 250 -19.02 22.09 -40.77
CA SER A 250 -17.59 22.17 -40.48
C SER A 250 -17.06 20.81 -40.01
N CYS A 251 -15.76 20.54 -40.15
CA CYS A 251 -15.22 19.27 -39.65
C CYS A 251 -15.26 19.19 -38.12
N ALA A 252 -15.56 17.99 -37.62
CA ALA A 252 -15.51 17.69 -36.19
C ALA A 252 -14.12 17.94 -35.61
N SER A 253 -14.05 18.09 -34.29
CA SER A 253 -12.77 18.23 -33.60
C SER A 253 -11.89 17.00 -33.89
N GLY A 254 -10.62 17.24 -34.24
CA GLY A 254 -9.72 16.19 -34.70
C GLY A 254 -9.67 15.96 -36.22
N TYR A 255 -10.44 16.71 -37.01
CA TYR A 255 -10.53 16.56 -38.46
C TYR A 255 -10.30 17.90 -39.18
N TYR A 256 -9.92 17.86 -40.45
CA TYR A 256 -9.73 19.02 -41.31
C TYR A 256 -10.39 18.81 -42.69
N ALA A 257 -10.78 19.92 -43.33
CA ALA A 257 -11.43 19.90 -44.64
C ALA A 257 -10.42 19.67 -45.78
N THR A 258 -10.86 19.01 -46.84
CA THR A 258 -10.18 19.01 -48.15
C THR A 258 -10.28 20.37 -48.85
N GLU A 259 -9.43 20.62 -49.86
CA GLU A 259 -9.53 21.80 -50.73
C GLU A 259 -10.88 21.88 -51.47
N GLN A 260 -11.54 20.72 -51.65
CA GLN A 260 -12.86 20.56 -52.26
C GLN A 260 -14.03 20.86 -51.29
N ASN A 261 -13.77 21.00 -49.98
CA ASN A 261 -14.81 21.09 -48.94
C ASN A 261 -15.82 19.91 -48.92
N ASP A 262 -15.44 18.76 -49.49
CA ASP A 262 -16.31 17.59 -49.67
C ASP A 262 -16.15 16.53 -48.57
N THR A 263 -14.99 16.50 -47.89
CA THR A 263 -14.62 15.43 -46.97
C THR A 263 -13.79 15.96 -45.79
N CYS A 264 -13.99 15.34 -44.63
CA CYS A 264 -13.22 15.60 -43.43
C CYS A 264 -12.16 14.52 -43.23
N HIS A 265 -10.89 14.87 -43.42
CA HIS A 265 -9.76 13.99 -43.13
C HIS A 265 -9.40 14.05 -41.64
N ARG A 266 -9.15 12.88 -41.04
CA ARG A 266 -8.69 12.77 -39.65
C ARG A 266 -7.23 13.23 -39.56
N ARG A 267 -6.90 14.04 -38.55
CA ARG A 267 -5.51 14.49 -38.30
C ARG A 267 -4.63 13.37 -37.74
N PHE A 268 -3.36 13.36 -38.13
CA PHE A 268 -2.28 12.47 -37.71
C PHE A 268 -1.09 13.26 -37.12
N LEU A 269 -0.13 12.57 -36.50
CA LEU A 269 1.07 13.19 -35.93
C LEU A 269 2.02 13.73 -37.02
N GLY A 270 1.98 15.05 -37.19
CA GLY A 270 2.69 15.81 -38.23
C GLY A 270 1.78 16.77 -39.00
N ASP A 271 0.45 16.58 -38.94
CA ASP A 271 -0.52 17.45 -39.60
C ASP A 271 -0.67 18.79 -38.89
N SER A 272 -1.10 19.82 -39.61
CA SER A 272 -1.36 21.16 -39.09
C SER A 272 -2.44 21.16 -38.00
N CYS A 273 -2.39 22.12 -37.07
CA CYS A 273 -3.41 22.35 -36.05
C CYS A 273 -3.43 23.81 -35.57
N ASP A 274 -4.58 24.25 -35.06
CA ASP A 274 -4.78 25.60 -34.51
C ASP A 274 -5.03 25.56 -32.99
N ILE A 275 -5.66 24.50 -32.47
CA ILE A 275 -6.01 24.33 -31.06
C ILE A 275 -5.74 22.90 -30.56
N MET A 276 -5.52 22.71 -29.25
CA MET A 276 -5.17 21.40 -28.65
C MET A 276 -6.12 20.25 -29.05
N SER A 277 -7.42 20.53 -29.19
CA SER A 277 -8.45 19.53 -29.50
C SER A 277 -8.38 19.00 -30.94
N ASP A 278 -7.74 19.72 -31.87
CA ASP A 278 -7.39 19.22 -33.21
C ASP A 278 -6.55 17.94 -33.14
N CYS A 279 -5.76 17.79 -32.08
CA CYS A 279 -4.87 16.66 -31.90
C CYS A 279 -5.42 15.68 -30.86
N VAL A 280 -5.79 16.19 -29.67
CA VAL A 280 -6.17 15.39 -28.49
C VAL A 280 -7.35 14.43 -28.78
N ASP A 281 -8.35 14.90 -29.53
CA ASP A 281 -9.61 14.16 -29.69
C ASP A 281 -9.48 12.93 -30.62
N VAL A 282 -8.50 12.95 -31.53
CA VAL A 282 -8.21 11.86 -32.47
C VAL A 282 -6.90 11.11 -32.20
N ILE A 283 -5.94 11.74 -31.51
CA ILE A 283 -4.65 11.17 -31.13
C ILE A 283 -4.50 11.39 -29.62
N LYS A 284 -4.82 10.36 -28.83
CA LYS A 284 -4.68 10.44 -27.37
C LYS A 284 -3.24 10.74 -26.97
N ASN A 285 -3.09 11.60 -25.96
CA ASN A 285 -1.81 12.11 -25.45
C ASN A 285 -0.97 12.89 -26.49
N SER A 286 -1.61 13.47 -27.51
CA SER A 286 -1.01 14.51 -28.35
C SER A 286 -1.33 15.92 -27.82
N ASP A 287 -0.70 16.92 -28.41
CA ASP A 287 -1.00 18.35 -28.22
C ASP A 287 -0.66 19.12 -29.51
N CYS A 288 -1.20 20.32 -29.67
CA CYS A 288 -0.91 21.19 -30.80
C CYS A 288 0.33 22.04 -30.54
N ILE A 289 1.50 21.52 -30.90
CA ILE A 289 2.80 22.12 -30.58
C ILE A 289 3.40 22.72 -31.86
N SER A 290 3.61 24.04 -31.85
CA SER A 290 4.14 24.79 -33.00
C SER A 290 3.30 24.62 -34.28
N SER A 291 1.96 24.66 -34.12
CA SER A 291 0.97 24.50 -35.20
C SER A 291 1.00 23.16 -35.94
N ILE A 292 1.59 22.11 -35.34
CA ILE A 292 1.46 20.73 -35.81
C ILE A 292 1.11 19.78 -34.66
N CYS A 293 0.36 18.72 -34.96
CA CYS A 293 0.03 17.70 -33.97
C CYS A 293 1.26 16.87 -33.60
N GLN A 294 1.70 16.98 -32.35
CA GLN A 294 2.85 16.26 -31.79
C GLN A 294 2.43 15.50 -30.53
N CYS A 295 3.25 14.58 -30.04
CA CYS A 295 3.01 13.98 -28.73
C CYS A 295 3.20 15.03 -27.63
N ALA A 296 2.30 15.04 -26.65
CA ALA A 296 2.32 16.03 -25.56
C ALA A 296 3.63 15.93 -24.74
N PRO A 297 4.05 16.98 -24.02
CA PRO A 297 5.27 16.96 -23.23
C PRO A 297 5.31 15.75 -22.26
N GLY A 298 6.40 14.99 -22.28
CA GLY A 298 6.54 13.75 -21.50
C GLY A 298 5.95 12.48 -22.13
N GLN A 299 5.42 12.56 -23.36
CA GLN A 299 4.95 11.42 -24.15
C GLN A 299 5.98 11.06 -25.25
N ILE A 300 5.85 9.87 -25.84
CA ILE A 300 6.70 9.37 -26.95
C ILE A 300 5.83 8.80 -28.07
N LYS A 301 6.23 9.07 -29.33
CA LYS A 301 5.56 8.58 -30.55
C LYS A 301 5.88 7.11 -30.80
N GLU A 302 4.83 6.34 -31.05
CA GLU A 302 4.92 4.92 -31.41
C GLU A 302 4.85 4.70 -32.92
N ASN A 303 5.27 3.52 -33.40
CA ASN A 303 5.37 3.18 -34.83
C ASN A 303 4.03 3.21 -35.59
N ASN A 304 2.92 3.06 -34.87
CA ASN A 304 1.54 3.14 -35.36
C ASN A 304 0.98 4.58 -35.35
N GLY A 305 1.72 5.56 -34.84
CA GLY A 305 1.28 6.95 -34.70
C GLY A 305 0.48 7.28 -33.43
N SER A 306 0.38 6.40 -32.43
CA SER A 306 -0.09 6.79 -31.09
C SER A 306 1.01 7.46 -30.26
N CYS A 307 0.59 8.18 -29.21
CA CYS A 307 1.47 8.72 -28.19
C CYS A 307 1.23 7.95 -26.87
N ARG A 308 2.29 7.34 -26.33
CA ARG A 308 2.25 6.73 -24.99
C ARG A 308 3.06 7.56 -23.99
N PRO A 309 2.78 7.44 -22.67
CA PRO A 309 3.65 8.02 -21.66
C PRO A 309 5.08 7.47 -21.78
N ARG A 310 6.06 8.32 -21.49
CA ARG A 310 7.43 7.87 -21.28
C ARG A 310 7.52 7.06 -19.99
N LEU A 311 8.22 5.95 -20.05
CA LEU A 311 8.51 5.04 -18.95
C LEU A 311 10.00 5.16 -18.58
N LEU A 312 10.41 4.49 -17.50
CA LEU A 312 11.84 4.39 -17.23
C LEU A 312 12.56 3.67 -18.39
N HIS A 313 13.81 4.04 -18.58
CA HIS A 313 14.70 3.63 -19.67
C HIS A 313 14.32 4.11 -21.09
N ASP A 314 13.21 4.84 -21.29
CA ASP A 314 12.90 5.49 -22.58
C ASP A 314 13.94 6.55 -22.98
N GLN A 315 14.11 6.76 -24.29
CA GLN A 315 15.11 7.70 -24.83
C GLN A 315 14.73 9.18 -24.60
N CYS A 316 15.63 9.98 -24.04
CA CYS A 316 15.44 11.40 -23.75
C CYS A 316 16.61 12.25 -24.26
N ASP A 317 16.41 13.57 -24.36
CA ASP A 317 17.46 14.57 -24.64
C ASP A 317 17.65 15.55 -23.47
N GLN A 318 16.64 15.74 -22.60
CA GLN A 318 16.70 16.61 -21.43
C GLN A 318 15.73 16.17 -20.32
N ASP A 319 15.99 16.54 -19.06
CA ASP A 319 15.23 16.08 -17.87
C ASP A 319 13.70 16.29 -17.97
N LYS A 320 13.28 17.36 -18.66
CA LYS A 320 11.86 17.67 -18.89
C LYS A 320 11.13 16.57 -19.67
N ASP A 321 11.82 15.83 -20.52
CA ASP A 321 11.25 14.71 -21.27
C ASP A 321 10.78 13.59 -20.31
N CYS A 322 11.52 13.39 -19.22
CA CYS A 322 11.19 12.41 -18.20
C CYS A 322 10.19 12.95 -17.16
N GLY A 323 9.82 14.24 -17.21
CA GLY A 323 9.11 14.96 -16.13
C GLY A 323 7.71 14.45 -15.75
N ILE A 324 7.09 13.55 -16.52
CA ILE A 324 5.88 12.81 -16.11
C ILE A 324 6.20 11.76 -15.05
N LEU A 325 7.36 11.12 -15.13
CA LEU A 325 7.89 10.20 -14.13
C LEU A 325 8.47 11.02 -12.98
N GLN A 326 7.66 11.27 -11.94
CA GLN A 326 8.11 12.03 -10.77
C GLN A 326 9.36 11.40 -10.15
N ASN A 327 10.35 12.23 -9.83
CA ASN A 327 11.66 11.83 -9.31
C ASN A 327 12.54 11.06 -10.33
N SER A 328 12.41 11.38 -11.62
CA SER A 328 13.35 10.96 -12.68
C SER A 328 14.11 12.14 -13.30
N GLN A 329 15.11 11.80 -14.12
CA GLN A 329 16.02 12.71 -14.84
C GLN A 329 16.55 12.02 -16.10
N CYS A 330 17.14 12.76 -17.03
CA CYS A 330 17.68 12.22 -18.27
C CYS A 330 19.19 11.91 -18.13
N VAL A 331 19.55 10.63 -17.97
CA VAL A 331 20.93 10.17 -17.81
C VAL A 331 21.36 9.42 -19.07
N ASN A 332 22.45 9.86 -19.71
CA ASN A 332 23.02 9.20 -20.91
C ASN A 332 21.99 8.94 -22.04
N LYS A 333 21.03 9.86 -22.23
CA LYS A 333 19.87 9.75 -23.13
C LYS A 333 18.83 8.70 -22.74
N SER A 334 18.73 8.31 -21.47
CA SER A 334 17.71 7.39 -20.94
C SER A 334 17.04 7.99 -19.70
N CYS A 335 15.73 7.82 -19.56
CA CYS A 335 15.00 8.29 -18.38
C CYS A 335 15.28 7.37 -17.18
N GLU A 336 16.00 7.89 -16.19
CA GLU A 336 16.45 7.16 -14.99
C GLU A 336 15.95 7.85 -13.72
N CYS A 337 15.83 7.12 -12.62
CA CYS A 337 15.47 7.73 -11.33
C CYS A 337 16.58 8.65 -10.78
N ILE A 338 16.19 9.70 -10.07
CA ILE A 338 17.17 10.55 -9.35
C ILE A 338 17.76 9.76 -8.16
N PRO A 339 19.01 10.03 -7.75
CA PRO A 339 19.64 9.32 -6.63
C PRO A 339 18.81 9.40 -5.34
N GLY A 340 18.59 8.25 -4.70
CA GLY A 340 17.62 8.08 -3.60
C GLY A 340 16.28 7.46 -4.04
N PHE A 341 16.05 7.29 -5.35
CA PHE A 341 14.87 6.64 -5.91
C PHE A 341 15.27 5.52 -6.90
N MET A 342 14.36 4.57 -7.10
CA MET A 342 14.51 3.44 -8.01
C MET A 342 13.16 3.06 -8.64
N GLY A 343 13.17 2.25 -9.70
CA GLY A 343 11.95 1.74 -10.32
C GLY A 343 11.03 0.97 -9.37
N ASP A 344 9.73 1.00 -9.68
CA ASP A 344 8.77 0.00 -9.19
C ASP A 344 9.00 -1.37 -9.89
N LYS A 345 8.15 -2.37 -9.65
CA LYS A 345 8.30 -3.69 -10.28
C LYS A 345 8.01 -3.73 -11.79
N ASN A 346 7.43 -2.66 -12.33
CA ASN A 346 7.04 -2.56 -13.73
C ASN A 346 7.71 -1.35 -14.43
N ASP A 347 8.69 -0.70 -13.77
CA ASP A 347 9.41 0.47 -14.28
C ASP A 347 8.50 1.65 -14.68
N THR A 348 7.36 1.78 -13.99
CA THR A 348 6.31 2.77 -14.26
C THR A 348 6.41 4.05 -13.44
N TYR A 349 7.11 4.04 -12.29
CA TYR A 349 7.40 5.23 -11.49
C TYR A 349 8.62 5.04 -10.59
N CYS A 350 9.27 6.15 -10.21
CA CYS A 350 10.37 6.15 -9.26
C CYS A 350 9.85 6.18 -7.82
N ARG A 351 9.98 5.06 -7.11
CA ARG A 351 9.75 4.95 -5.66
C ARG A 351 11.01 5.30 -4.89
N LYS A 352 10.88 5.63 -3.60
CA LYS A 352 12.05 5.76 -2.72
C LYS A 352 12.75 4.41 -2.50
N VAL A 353 14.08 4.48 -2.41
CA VAL A 353 14.95 3.39 -1.97
C VAL A 353 14.79 3.18 -0.45
N LEU A 354 14.73 1.93 -0.01
CA LEU A 354 14.65 1.51 1.39
C LEU A 354 15.87 0.67 1.76
N LEU A 355 16.02 0.30 3.03
CA LEU A 355 16.99 -0.72 3.41
C LEU A 355 16.64 -2.09 2.81
N ASP A 356 17.68 -2.86 2.50
CA ASP A 356 17.70 -4.11 1.72
C ASP A 356 17.32 -3.98 0.22
N ASP A 357 17.01 -2.78 -0.30
CA ASP A 357 16.91 -2.56 -1.76
C ASP A 357 18.28 -2.63 -2.45
N HIS A 358 18.27 -2.91 -3.75
CA HIS A 358 19.49 -3.00 -4.57
C HIS A 358 20.12 -1.61 -4.82
N CYS A 359 21.45 -1.55 -4.76
CA CYS A 359 22.26 -0.35 -5.03
C CYS A 359 23.56 -0.71 -5.76
N ASN A 360 24.16 0.31 -6.38
CA ASN A 360 25.48 0.26 -7.00
C ASN A 360 26.50 1.15 -6.28
N VAL A 361 26.06 2.29 -5.72
CA VAL A 361 26.90 3.25 -4.99
C VAL A 361 26.20 3.78 -3.73
N ASN A 362 26.98 4.34 -2.80
CA ASN A 362 26.44 4.80 -1.51
C ASN A 362 25.35 5.87 -1.62
N THR A 363 25.40 6.72 -2.65
CA THR A 363 24.41 7.79 -2.88
C THR A 363 23.01 7.27 -3.19
N ASP A 364 22.90 6.07 -3.77
CA ASP A 364 21.61 5.43 -4.07
C ASP A 364 20.79 5.23 -2.78
N CYS A 365 21.50 4.86 -1.70
CA CYS A 365 20.96 4.66 -0.37
C CYS A 365 20.89 5.98 0.42
N SER A 366 22.02 6.70 0.52
CA SER A 366 22.17 7.82 1.46
C SER A 366 21.31 9.05 1.15
N HIS A 367 20.85 9.20 -0.10
CA HIS A 367 19.92 10.25 -0.50
C HIS A 367 18.46 9.96 -0.08
N SER A 368 18.10 8.70 0.19
CA SER A 368 16.75 8.31 0.65
C SER A 368 16.70 7.98 2.14
N VAL A 369 17.68 7.19 2.60
CA VAL A 369 17.83 6.73 3.97
C VAL A 369 19.13 7.32 4.52
N ASN A 370 19.03 8.36 5.37
CA ASN A 370 20.22 8.95 5.98
C ASN A 370 21.00 7.90 6.82
N GLU A 371 22.31 8.06 6.93
CA GLU A 371 23.23 7.14 7.62
C GLU A 371 23.19 5.69 7.07
N SER A 372 22.93 5.54 5.77
CA SER A 372 23.03 4.28 5.02
C SER A 372 24.17 4.27 3.99
N ILE A 373 24.59 3.07 3.62
CA ILE A 373 25.65 2.76 2.66
C ILE A 373 25.22 1.59 1.76
N CYS A 374 25.79 1.52 0.57
CA CYS A 374 25.67 0.35 -0.28
C CYS A 374 26.68 -0.72 0.20
N SER A 375 26.20 -1.89 0.59
CA SER A 375 27.02 -3.01 1.03
C SER A 375 26.53 -4.31 0.41
N ASN A 376 27.44 -5.07 -0.22
CA ASN A 376 27.13 -6.28 -0.99
C ASN A 376 25.95 -6.06 -1.98
N ASN A 377 25.96 -4.92 -2.68
CA ASN A 377 24.93 -4.47 -3.62
C ASN A 377 23.53 -4.23 -3.00
N THR A 378 23.43 -4.09 -1.68
CA THR A 378 22.19 -3.79 -0.94
C THR A 378 22.31 -2.59 -0.01
N CYS A 379 21.26 -1.80 0.13
CA CYS A 379 21.24 -0.64 1.03
C CYS A 379 21.17 -1.08 2.49
N SER A 380 22.17 -0.69 3.27
CA SER A 380 22.37 -1.13 4.66
C SER A 380 22.77 0.05 5.53
N CYS A 381 22.48 0.00 6.83
CA CYS A 381 22.89 1.10 7.73
C CYS A 381 24.40 1.14 7.92
N ALA A 382 24.95 2.36 7.98
CA ALA A 382 26.34 2.61 8.29
C ALA A 382 26.72 2.04 9.66
N LEU A 383 28.02 1.76 9.84
CA LEU A 383 28.52 1.17 11.08
C LEU A 383 28.30 2.12 12.28
N GLY A 384 27.56 1.64 13.28
CA GLY A 384 27.04 2.46 14.40
C GLY A 384 25.52 2.66 14.35
N PHE A 385 24.89 2.38 13.21
CA PHE A 385 23.45 2.53 12.99
C PHE A 385 22.74 1.19 12.70
N VAL A 386 21.43 1.16 12.89
CA VAL A 386 20.54 0.01 12.69
C VAL A 386 19.23 0.46 12.06
N GLY A 387 18.66 -0.37 11.18
CA GLY A 387 17.41 -0.05 10.49
C GLY A 387 16.23 0.01 11.45
N THR A 388 15.27 0.89 11.16
CA THR A 388 13.93 0.84 11.75
C THR A 388 13.11 -0.30 11.15
N GLU A 389 12.06 -0.71 11.85
CA GLU A 389 11.12 -1.77 11.43
C GLU A 389 10.60 -1.58 9.99
N TYR A 390 10.26 -0.34 9.64
CA TYR A 390 9.76 0.04 8.32
C TYR A 390 10.85 0.21 7.23
N LYS A 391 12.12 -0.08 7.53
CA LYS A 391 13.28 0.05 6.62
C LYS A 391 13.54 1.45 6.01
N MET A 392 12.80 2.46 6.44
CA MET A 392 12.87 3.83 5.91
C MET A 392 14.00 4.68 6.52
N ASN A 393 14.51 4.33 7.71
CA ASN A 393 15.47 5.14 8.45
C ASN A 393 16.53 4.26 9.13
N CYS A 394 17.76 4.75 9.19
CA CYS A 394 18.78 4.23 10.09
C CYS A 394 18.78 5.07 11.38
N ARG A 395 18.60 4.42 12.54
CA ARG A 395 18.76 5.06 13.86
C ARG A 395 20.08 4.63 14.50
N GLN A 396 20.59 5.44 15.43
CA GLN A 396 21.78 5.06 16.20
C GLN A 396 21.52 3.75 16.97
N ARG A 397 22.54 2.89 17.04
CA ARG A 397 22.51 1.67 17.85
C ARG A 397 22.59 1.99 19.34
N THR A 398 22.07 1.07 20.14
CA THR A 398 22.07 1.01 21.60
C THR A 398 22.61 -0.34 22.06
N PHE A 399 22.85 -0.54 23.35
CA PHE A 399 23.28 -1.85 23.87
C PHE A 399 22.22 -2.97 23.73
N ILE A 400 20.97 -2.61 23.44
CA ILE A 400 19.86 -3.56 23.20
C ILE A 400 19.90 -4.11 21.76
N ASP A 401 20.56 -3.42 20.83
CA ASP A 401 20.51 -3.74 19.40
C ASP A 401 21.41 -4.92 19.01
N ALA A 402 20.88 -5.81 18.17
CA ALA A 402 21.55 -7.03 17.76
C ALA A 402 22.91 -6.77 17.08
N CYS A 403 23.95 -7.41 17.59
CA CYS A 403 25.31 -7.38 17.03
C CYS A 403 25.67 -8.69 16.32
N THR A 404 26.61 -8.60 15.38
CA THR A 404 27.16 -9.75 14.64
C THR A 404 28.70 -9.78 14.67
N MET A 405 29.34 -8.70 15.11
CA MET A 405 30.79 -8.57 15.27
C MET A 405 31.12 -7.49 16.29
N ASP A 406 32.27 -7.60 16.98
CA ASP A 406 32.71 -6.64 18.02
C ASP A 406 32.74 -5.19 17.54
N LYS A 407 33.01 -4.98 16.25
CA LYS A 407 33.03 -3.65 15.64
C LYS A 407 31.72 -2.89 15.87
N HIS A 408 30.56 -3.57 15.87
CA HIS A 408 29.25 -2.94 16.13
C HIS A 408 29.20 -2.33 17.53
N CYS A 409 29.64 -3.07 18.54
CA CYS A 409 29.67 -2.61 19.93
C CYS A 409 30.72 -1.53 20.15
N LYS A 410 31.89 -1.64 19.48
CA LYS A 410 32.95 -0.64 19.54
C LYS A 410 32.52 0.76 19.07
N TYR A 411 31.55 0.88 18.16
CA TYR A 411 30.96 2.18 17.79
C TYR A 411 30.03 2.76 18.87
N LEU A 412 29.45 1.94 19.75
CA LEU A 412 28.74 2.42 20.95
C LEU A 412 29.74 2.94 21.97
N THR A 413 30.75 2.12 22.29
CA THR A 413 31.74 2.45 23.31
C THR A 413 32.98 1.56 23.22
N ASN A 414 34.14 2.12 23.56
CA ASN A 414 35.37 1.35 23.72
C ASN A 414 35.25 0.35 24.89
N ASN A 415 36.02 -0.73 24.84
CA ASN A 415 36.01 -1.82 25.81
C ASN A 415 34.70 -2.62 25.85
N SER A 416 34.03 -2.74 24.70
CA SER A 416 32.87 -3.60 24.48
C SER A 416 33.10 -4.59 23.33
N PHE A 417 32.37 -5.70 23.36
CA PHE A 417 32.43 -6.81 22.40
C PHE A 417 31.04 -7.42 22.17
N CYS A 418 30.92 -8.25 21.13
CA CYS A 418 29.68 -8.90 20.73
C CYS A 418 29.66 -10.38 21.17
N ILE A 419 28.63 -10.79 21.89
CA ILE A 419 28.43 -12.19 22.30
C ILE A 419 26.94 -12.49 22.42
N ASP A 420 26.51 -13.67 21.94
CA ASP A 420 25.10 -14.08 21.88
C ASP A 420 24.20 -13.03 21.19
N SER A 421 24.73 -12.37 20.16
CA SER A 421 24.16 -11.21 19.46
C SER A 421 23.84 -9.98 20.32
N GLN A 422 24.38 -9.87 21.54
CA GLN A 422 24.26 -8.70 22.41
C GLN A 422 25.63 -8.04 22.66
N CYS A 423 25.64 -6.73 22.81
CA CYS A 423 26.85 -6.00 23.21
C CYS A 423 27.09 -6.13 24.71
N ARG A 424 28.30 -6.51 25.12
CA ARG A 424 28.72 -6.58 26.53
C ARG A 424 30.05 -5.83 26.73
N CYS A 425 30.28 -5.32 27.94
CA CYS A 425 31.58 -4.76 28.32
C CYS A 425 32.58 -5.89 28.60
N PHE A 426 33.87 -5.70 28.30
CA PHE A 426 34.92 -6.64 28.72
C PHE A 426 34.98 -6.79 30.24
N THR A 427 35.53 -7.90 30.72
CA THR A 427 35.78 -8.17 32.15
C THR A 427 36.44 -6.98 32.83
N GLY A 428 35.93 -6.59 33.99
CA GLY A 428 36.39 -5.41 34.74
C GLY A 428 35.93 -4.04 34.21
N TYR A 429 35.04 -4.04 33.21
CA TYR A 429 34.27 -2.86 32.82
C TYR A 429 32.78 -3.10 33.09
N GLN A 430 32.06 -2.03 33.42
CA GLN A 430 30.61 -2.03 33.61
C GLN A 430 29.92 -0.99 32.74
N LEU A 431 28.67 -1.26 32.38
CA LEU A 431 27.85 -0.39 31.56
C LEU A 431 27.21 0.71 32.41
N ILE A 432 27.66 1.95 32.24
CA ILE A 432 27.07 3.12 32.89
C ILE A 432 26.19 3.85 31.86
N LYS A 433 24.94 4.12 32.25
CA LYS A 433 24.00 4.94 31.47
C LYS A 433 24.04 6.38 31.99
N THR A 434 24.71 7.28 31.29
CA THR A 434 24.69 8.72 31.64
C THR A 434 23.56 9.41 30.88
N SER A 435 22.52 9.82 31.59
CA SER A 435 21.46 10.70 31.08
C SER A 435 22.00 12.13 30.92
N GLY A 436 22.03 12.65 29.69
CA GLY A 436 22.31 14.06 29.44
C GLY A 436 21.14 14.97 29.87
N MET A 437 21.42 16.24 30.15
CA MET A 437 20.36 17.26 30.19
C MET A 437 19.75 17.42 28.78
N PRO A 438 18.43 17.68 28.67
CA PRO A 438 17.79 17.89 27.38
C PRO A 438 18.28 19.19 26.72
N ILE A 439 18.57 19.12 25.42
CA ILE A 439 18.88 20.28 24.60
C ILE A 439 17.55 20.85 24.07
N PRO A 440 17.26 22.16 24.23
CA PRO A 440 16.11 22.76 23.58
C PRO A 440 16.22 22.67 22.04
N ASN A 441 15.13 22.26 21.38
CA ASN A 441 15.01 22.16 19.92
C ASN A 441 15.88 21.10 19.22
N SER A 442 15.93 19.87 19.74
CA SER A 442 16.04 18.68 18.87
C SER A 442 15.00 17.63 19.22
N SER A 443 14.60 16.82 18.24
CA SER A 443 13.58 15.76 18.38
C SER A 443 14.17 14.40 18.81
N ASP A 444 15.46 14.34 19.15
CA ASP A 444 16.16 13.10 19.51
C ASP A 444 15.97 12.73 20.99
N VAL A 445 14.98 11.88 21.27
CA VAL A 445 14.64 11.37 22.61
C VAL A 445 15.60 10.25 23.06
N SER A 446 16.90 10.37 22.79
CA SER A 446 17.87 9.28 22.96
C SER A 446 19.29 9.67 23.41
N ASN A 447 19.49 10.85 24.01
CA ASN A 447 20.79 11.25 24.61
C ASN A 447 21.10 10.56 25.98
N VAL A 448 20.90 9.24 26.04
CA VAL A 448 21.45 8.36 27.08
C VAL A 448 22.73 7.77 26.53
N LYS A 449 23.88 8.28 26.97
CA LYS A 449 25.18 7.74 26.54
C LYS A 449 25.51 6.52 27.40
N GLU A 450 25.44 5.36 26.77
CA GLU A 450 25.77 4.06 27.37
C GLU A 450 27.28 3.78 27.17
N LYS A 451 28.05 3.74 28.26
CA LYS A 451 29.51 3.66 28.21
C LYS A 451 30.04 2.51 29.07
N CYS A 452 30.96 1.72 28.51
CA CYS A 452 31.73 0.75 29.30
C CYS A 452 32.85 1.49 30.05
N GLN A 453 32.70 1.62 31.36
CA GLN A 453 33.67 2.26 32.25
C GLN A 453 34.32 1.19 33.15
N ARG A 454 35.63 1.33 33.40
CA ARG A 454 36.37 0.45 34.32
C ARG A 454 35.70 0.48 35.70
N ARG A 455 35.52 -0.69 36.33
CA ARG A 455 35.03 -0.79 37.71
C ARG A 455 36.02 -0.10 38.66
N LYS A 456 35.51 0.75 39.54
CA LYS A 456 36.22 1.40 40.65
C LYS A 456 36.14 0.55 41.93
N ILE A 457 36.93 0.91 42.94
CA ILE A 457 36.80 0.32 44.29
C ILE A 457 35.39 0.65 44.85
N TYR A 458 34.73 -0.34 45.44
CA TYR A 458 33.30 -0.37 45.82
C TYR A 458 32.29 -0.35 44.65
N ASP A 459 32.70 -0.52 43.40
CA ASP A 459 31.76 -0.93 42.35
C ASP A 459 31.50 -2.45 42.43
N ASN A 460 30.31 -2.91 42.03
CA ASN A 460 29.94 -4.33 42.07
C ASN A 460 30.87 -5.20 41.20
N CYS A 461 31.06 -6.46 41.60
CA CYS A 461 31.83 -7.48 40.90
C CYS A 461 31.17 -8.87 41.02
N SER A 462 31.68 -9.86 40.31
CA SER A 462 31.31 -11.27 40.52
C SER A 462 32.50 -12.23 40.47
N LEU A 463 33.61 -11.83 39.85
CA LEU A 463 34.86 -12.60 39.80
C LEU A 463 36.06 -11.71 40.22
N PRO A 464 37.18 -12.27 40.72
CA PRO A 464 38.39 -11.51 41.01
C PRO A 464 38.86 -10.62 39.86
N GLU A 465 38.73 -11.11 38.63
CA GLU A 465 39.16 -10.44 37.39
C GLU A 465 38.30 -9.21 37.02
N ASP A 466 37.15 -8.99 37.66
CA ASP A 466 36.41 -7.73 37.56
C ASP A 466 37.18 -6.56 38.21
N CYS A 467 38.06 -6.83 39.18
CA CYS A 467 38.68 -5.81 39.99
C CYS A 467 40.08 -5.46 39.46
N LEU A 468 40.09 -4.77 38.31
CA LEU A 468 41.31 -4.41 37.57
C LEU A 468 42.24 -3.42 38.29
N THR A 469 41.93 -2.93 39.49
CA THR A 469 42.83 -2.07 40.28
C THR A 469 43.87 -2.93 41.00
N GLN A 470 45.14 -2.53 40.93
CA GLN A 470 46.22 -3.25 41.58
C GLN A 470 46.02 -3.30 43.10
N ASN A 471 46.24 -4.47 43.70
CA ASN A 471 45.99 -4.76 45.11
C ASN A 471 44.51 -4.65 45.53
N SER A 472 43.57 -4.88 44.59
CA SER A 472 42.15 -5.10 44.88
C SER A 472 41.72 -6.54 44.51
N ASN A 473 40.56 -6.96 45.02
CA ASN A 473 39.92 -8.23 44.71
C ASN A 473 38.39 -8.11 44.81
N CYS A 474 37.65 -9.07 44.25
CA CYS A 474 36.21 -9.16 44.45
C CYS A 474 35.90 -9.80 45.82
N SER A 475 35.37 -9.00 46.74
CA SER A 475 35.01 -9.38 48.11
C SER A 475 33.55 -9.01 48.36
N ASN A 476 32.75 -9.94 48.89
CA ASN A 476 31.32 -9.72 49.18
C ASN A 476 30.45 -9.19 48.00
N GLY A 477 30.94 -9.30 46.75
CA GLY A 477 30.30 -8.75 45.55
C GLY A 477 30.67 -7.30 45.21
N LEU A 478 31.65 -6.72 45.90
CA LEU A 478 32.25 -5.40 45.63
C LEU A 478 33.75 -5.52 45.36
N CYS A 479 34.31 -4.64 44.53
CA CYS A 479 35.77 -4.55 44.40
C CYS A 479 36.37 -3.85 45.62
N GLU A 480 37.06 -4.59 46.48
CA GLU A 480 37.65 -4.09 47.72
C GLU A 480 39.18 -4.17 47.67
N CYS A 481 39.87 -3.29 48.41
CA CYS A 481 41.32 -3.37 48.55
C CYS A 481 41.73 -4.57 49.42
N LEU A 482 42.86 -5.20 49.08
CA LEU A 482 43.43 -6.29 49.87
C LEU A 482 43.85 -5.80 51.27
N PRO A 483 43.85 -6.67 52.31
CA PRO A 483 44.35 -6.33 53.64
C PRO A 483 45.78 -5.80 53.57
N GLY A 484 46.04 -4.64 54.17
CA GLY A 484 47.31 -3.91 53.98
C GLY A 484 47.20 -2.65 53.13
N TYR A 485 46.05 -2.42 52.49
CA TYR A 485 45.81 -1.28 51.61
C TYR A 485 44.55 -0.49 52.03
N LEU A 486 44.48 0.78 51.61
CA LEU A 486 43.35 1.69 51.76
C LEU A 486 42.95 2.22 50.39
N VAL A 487 41.67 2.52 50.21
CA VAL A 487 41.15 3.19 49.01
C VAL A 487 41.56 4.67 48.99
N ASP A 488 41.86 5.21 47.80
CA ASP A 488 42.06 6.64 47.60
C ASP A 488 40.74 7.42 47.50
N ALA A 489 40.80 8.76 47.57
CA ALA A 489 39.61 9.61 47.55
C ALA A 489 38.78 9.48 46.26
N GLU A 490 39.39 9.05 45.16
CA GLU A 490 38.74 8.92 43.84
C GLU A 490 38.23 7.50 43.55
N ARG A 491 38.46 6.53 44.46
CA ARG A 491 38.15 5.09 44.32
C ARG A 491 38.86 4.40 43.15
N GLU A 492 40.03 4.89 42.74
CA GLU A 492 40.81 4.32 41.63
C GLU A 492 41.98 3.44 42.08
N HIS A 493 42.56 3.72 43.27
CA HIS A 493 43.79 3.09 43.74
C HIS A 493 43.65 2.48 45.14
N CYS A 494 44.34 1.36 45.35
CA CYS A 494 44.59 0.78 46.67
C CYS A 494 46.01 1.16 47.13
N LEU A 495 46.09 2.18 47.98
CA LEU A 495 47.32 2.74 48.54
C LEU A 495 47.81 1.90 49.72
N LYS A 496 49.13 1.67 49.82
CA LYS A 496 49.74 0.92 50.92
C LYS A 496 49.54 1.66 52.25
N ARG A 497 49.03 0.96 53.27
CA ARG A 497 48.86 1.47 54.64
C ARG A 497 50.19 1.85 55.29
N LYS A 498 50.11 2.87 56.15
CA LYS A 498 51.16 3.41 57.02
C LYS A 498 50.79 3.26 58.50
N VAL A 499 51.75 3.45 59.39
CA VAL A 499 51.50 3.58 60.82
C VAL A 499 50.66 4.84 61.05
N PHE A 500 49.70 4.74 61.98
CA PHE A 500 48.60 5.68 62.26
C PHE A 500 47.44 5.72 61.25
N ASP A 501 47.48 4.94 60.15
CA ASP A 501 46.31 4.78 59.26
C ASP A 501 45.17 4.01 59.95
N VAL A 502 43.92 4.31 59.55
CA VAL A 502 42.70 3.71 60.12
C VAL A 502 42.58 2.23 59.74
N CYS A 503 42.36 1.36 60.72
CA CYS A 503 42.24 -0.09 60.55
C CYS A 503 41.03 -0.67 61.28
N PHE A 504 40.55 -1.83 60.83
CA PHE A 504 39.43 -2.55 61.42
C PHE A 504 39.81 -3.98 61.79
N GLU A 505 40.63 -4.64 60.98
CA GLU A 505 41.02 -6.03 61.17
C GLU A 505 42.46 -6.22 61.64
N LEU A 506 42.72 -7.31 62.37
CA LEU A 506 44.06 -7.64 62.90
C LEU A 506 45.14 -7.76 61.82
N MET A 507 44.75 -8.09 60.59
CA MET A 507 45.66 -8.24 59.45
C MET A 507 45.87 -6.95 58.65
N ASP A 508 45.07 -5.90 58.85
CA ASP A 508 45.13 -4.65 58.07
C ASP A 508 46.50 -3.98 58.13
N CYS A 509 47.13 -3.99 59.29
CA CYS A 509 48.46 -3.41 59.49
C CYS A 509 49.54 -4.46 59.21
N LYS A 510 49.34 -5.67 59.76
CA LYS A 510 50.34 -6.73 59.83
C LYS A 510 50.70 -7.37 58.49
N SER A 511 49.82 -7.33 57.49
CA SER A 511 50.09 -7.87 56.15
C SER A 511 51.14 -7.07 55.37
N VAL A 512 51.31 -5.78 55.69
CA VAL A 512 52.05 -4.81 54.87
C VAL A 512 53.03 -3.95 55.68
N ILE A 513 52.86 -3.85 57.00
CA ILE A 513 53.78 -3.24 57.97
C ILE A 513 54.21 -4.33 58.97
N ASN A 514 55.44 -4.82 58.83
CA ASN A 514 56.01 -5.81 59.76
C ASN A 514 56.09 -5.25 61.18
N ASN A 515 55.86 -6.10 62.18
CA ASN A 515 55.86 -5.77 63.61
C ASN A 515 54.85 -4.64 63.97
N SER A 516 53.62 -4.80 63.47
CA SER A 516 52.50 -3.92 63.77
C SER A 516 51.20 -4.71 64.00
N HIS A 517 50.25 -4.06 64.66
CA HIS A 517 48.89 -4.53 64.91
C HIS A 517 47.89 -3.37 64.77
N CYS A 518 46.61 -3.72 64.61
CA CYS A 518 45.53 -2.74 64.73
C CYS A 518 45.22 -2.53 66.22
N ASN A 519 45.18 -1.28 66.69
CA ASN A 519 44.85 -0.90 68.07
C ASN A 519 44.04 0.39 68.09
N ASN A 520 42.90 0.40 68.77
CA ASN A 520 41.95 1.54 68.79
C ASN A 520 41.75 2.15 67.39
N GLU A 521 41.35 1.32 66.43
CA GLU A 521 41.09 1.67 65.03
C GLU A 521 42.28 2.29 64.26
N THR A 522 43.51 2.20 64.78
CA THR A 522 44.72 2.75 64.13
C THR A 522 45.86 1.73 64.07
N CYS A 523 46.63 1.75 62.99
CA CYS A 523 47.82 0.90 62.86
C CYS A 523 48.93 1.39 63.80
N GLN A 524 49.38 0.52 64.70
CA GLN A 524 50.41 0.83 65.71
C GLN A 524 51.51 -0.22 65.70
N CYS A 525 52.74 0.18 66.04
CA CYS A 525 53.86 -0.76 66.14
C CYS A 525 53.69 -1.69 67.35
N ASP A 526 54.17 -2.93 67.20
CA ASP A 526 54.19 -3.92 68.28
C ASP A 526 55.06 -3.43 69.46
N THR A 527 54.80 -3.94 70.67
CA THR A 527 55.44 -3.44 71.89
C THR A 527 56.97 -3.53 71.80
N GLY A 528 57.63 -2.39 72.00
CA GLY A 528 59.08 -2.25 71.89
C GLY A 528 59.63 -1.98 70.48
N TYR A 529 58.74 -1.85 69.49
CA TYR A 529 59.06 -1.22 68.22
C TYR A 529 58.73 0.29 68.26
N TYR A 530 59.22 1.03 67.26
CA TYR A 530 58.96 2.46 67.07
C TYR A 530 58.88 2.81 65.58
N VAL A 531 58.27 3.96 65.29
CA VAL A 531 58.01 4.44 63.93
C VAL A 531 59.27 5.12 63.38
N THR A 532 59.72 4.70 62.20
CA THR A 532 60.80 5.38 61.46
C THR A 532 60.24 6.43 60.48
N SER A 533 61.12 7.16 59.79
CA SER A 533 60.73 8.17 58.79
C SER A 533 59.72 7.62 57.76
N GLU A 534 58.84 8.51 57.29
CA GLU A 534 57.69 8.25 56.40
C GLU A 534 56.57 7.35 56.94
N ASN A 535 56.55 7.05 58.24
CA ASN A 535 55.54 6.22 58.93
C ASN A 535 55.33 4.83 58.31
N SER A 536 56.28 4.31 57.53
CA SER A 536 56.05 3.13 56.67
C SER A 536 56.62 1.82 57.22
N THR A 537 57.35 1.87 58.33
CA THR A 537 58.00 0.71 58.98
C THR A 537 58.09 0.88 60.49
N CYS A 538 57.97 -0.24 61.21
CA CYS A 538 58.20 -0.36 62.65
C CYS A 538 59.56 -1.02 62.92
N GLN A 539 60.52 -0.25 63.45
CA GLN A 539 61.85 -0.71 63.81
C GLN A 539 61.90 -1.11 65.29
N GLY A 540 62.58 -2.21 65.63
CA GLY A 540 62.76 -2.63 67.02
C GLY A 540 63.75 -1.72 67.74
N ARG A 541 63.47 -1.36 69.00
CA ARG A 541 64.41 -0.55 69.80
C ARG A 541 65.72 -1.28 70.04
N LEU A 542 66.80 -0.52 70.00
CA LEU A 542 68.15 -0.88 70.42
C LEU A 542 68.46 -0.25 71.79
N LEU A 543 69.58 -0.65 72.39
CA LEU A 543 70.12 0.08 73.54
C LEU A 543 70.47 1.51 73.11
N GLU A 544 70.33 2.45 74.04
CA GLU A 544 70.43 3.91 73.83
C GLU A 544 69.25 4.55 73.05
N ASP A 545 68.37 3.78 72.40
CA ASP A 545 67.09 4.32 71.88
C ASP A 545 66.19 4.83 73.02
N SER A 546 65.36 5.82 72.72
CA SER A 546 64.45 6.42 73.69
C SER A 546 63.36 5.45 74.17
N CYS A 547 62.89 5.63 75.41
CA CYS A 547 61.87 4.79 76.03
C CYS A 547 61.03 5.52 77.07
N THR A 548 59.82 5.01 77.31
CA THR A 548 58.89 5.51 78.33
C THR A 548 58.49 4.45 79.37
N SER A 549 58.86 3.18 79.16
CA SER A 549 58.56 2.07 80.09
C SER A 549 59.50 0.88 79.87
N ASP A 550 59.71 0.09 80.92
CA ASP A 550 60.55 -1.11 80.89
C ASP A 550 60.07 -2.16 79.89
N VAL A 551 58.74 -2.28 79.71
CA VAL A 551 58.13 -3.20 78.75
C VAL A 551 58.51 -2.81 77.31
N GLY A 552 58.64 -1.50 77.04
CA GLY A 552 59.09 -0.98 75.74
C GLY A 552 60.54 -1.35 75.39
N CYS A 553 61.42 -1.60 76.36
CA CYS A 553 62.76 -2.11 76.07
C CYS A 553 62.78 -3.64 76.09
N SER A 554 62.22 -4.25 77.14
CA SER A 554 62.32 -5.69 77.40
C SER A 554 61.55 -6.60 76.44
N ALA A 555 60.56 -6.06 75.70
CA ALA A 555 59.83 -6.80 74.67
C ALA A 555 60.69 -7.15 73.43
N VAL A 556 61.75 -6.37 73.14
CA VAL A 556 62.64 -6.59 71.99
C VAL A 556 64.08 -6.91 72.44
N ILE A 557 64.57 -6.22 73.48
CA ILE A 557 65.90 -6.44 74.05
C ILE A 557 65.74 -7.16 75.39
N ASN A 558 65.86 -8.49 75.41
CA ASN A 558 65.73 -9.23 76.67
C ASN A 558 66.78 -8.80 77.71
N GLU A 559 66.40 -8.81 78.98
CA GLU A 559 67.16 -8.29 80.14
C GLU A 559 67.60 -6.81 80.05
N SER A 560 66.87 -6.00 79.29
CA SER A 560 66.90 -4.53 79.37
C SER A 560 65.87 -3.94 80.34
N VAL A 561 65.99 -2.63 80.59
CA VAL A 561 65.17 -1.78 81.46
C VAL A 561 65.17 -0.36 80.86
N CYS A 562 64.11 0.41 81.07
CA CYS A 562 64.07 1.81 80.64
C CYS A 562 64.66 2.70 81.74
N ARG A 563 65.78 3.38 81.47
CA ARG A 563 66.49 4.18 82.47
C ARG A 563 66.99 5.47 81.88
N ASN A 564 66.71 6.59 82.56
CA ASN A 564 67.01 7.94 82.07
C ASN A 564 66.51 8.11 80.62
N GLU A 565 65.25 7.76 80.38
CA GLU A 565 64.56 7.84 79.08
C GLU A 565 65.21 7.05 77.92
N THR A 566 66.18 6.16 78.21
CA THR A 566 66.88 5.33 77.21
C THR A 566 66.85 3.83 77.58
N CYS A 567 66.83 2.95 76.58
CA CYS A 567 66.91 1.52 76.82
C CYS A 567 68.33 1.11 77.25
N GLN A 568 68.45 0.52 78.45
CA GLN A 568 69.72 0.13 79.06
C GLN A 568 69.65 -1.32 79.57
N CYS A 569 70.79 -1.99 79.70
CA CYS A 569 70.81 -3.32 80.30
C CYS A 569 70.56 -3.28 81.83
N LYS A 570 69.88 -4.30 82.37
CA LYS A 570 69.70 -4.44 83.82
C LYS A 570 71.05 -4.56 84.55
N PRO A 571 71.14 -4.16 85.84
CA PRO A 571 72.37 -4.25 86.62
C PRO A 571 73.02 -5.64 86.55
N GLY A 572 74.30 -5.69 86.18
CA GLY A 572 75.04 -6.94 85.97
C GLY A 572 75.04 -7.47 84.53
N TYR A 573 74.32 -6.83 83.61
CA TYR A 573 74.34 -7.11 82.17
C TYR A 573 74.99 -5.96 81.38
N TYR A 574 75.49 -6.25 80.17
CA TYR A 574 76.07 -5.29 79.24
C TYR A 574 75.63 -5.56 77.80
N GLY A 575 75.63 -4.52 76.97
CA GLY A 575 75.15 -4.57 75.58
C GLY A 575 76.12 -5.28 74.63
N VAL A 576 75.56 -6.02 73.68
CA VAL A 576 76.27 -6.64 72.55
C VAL A 576 75.42 -6.55 71.27
N ASN A 577 75.98 -7.00 70.14
CA ASN A 577 75.31 -7.04 68.83
C ASN A 577 74.71 -5.67 68.43
N ASN A 578 75.54 -4.63 68.46
CA ASN A 578 75.17 -3.24 68.14
C ASN A 578 73.89 -2.76 68.86
N GLY A 579 73.76 -3.09 70.16
CA GLY A 579 72.64 -2.65 70.99
C GLY A 579 71.40 -3.55 70.93
N SER A 580 71.40 -4.67 70.20
CA SER A 580 70.22 -5.54 70.08
C SER A 580 70.06 -6.59 71.20
N SER A 581 71.03 -6.75 72.11
CA SER A 581 70.97 -7.77 73.17
C SER A 581 71.78 -7.40 74.41
N CYS A 582 71.31 -7.81 75.60
CA CYS A 582 72.03 -7.70 76.87
C CYS A 582 72.55 -9.07 77.34
N ILE A 583 73.82 -9.16 77.75
CA ILE A 583 74.43 -10.39 78.29
C ILE A 583 75.15 -10.15 79.62
N ARG A 584 75.23 -11.18 80.48
CA ARG A 584 75.69 -11.04 81.87
C ARG A 584 77.22 -10.85 81.98
N SER A 585 77.65 -9.90 82.82
CA SER A 585 79.06 -9.51 82.98
C SER A 585 79.87 -10.52 83.81
N LYS A 586 80.84 -11.18 83.16
CA LYS A 586 81.80 -12.13 83.77
C LYS A 586 82.90 -11.46 84.62
N ILE A 587 82.85 -10.14 84.81
CA ILE A 587 83.87 -9.39 85.56
C ILE A 587 83.53 -9.32 87.06
N ILE A 588 82.25 -9.16 87.41
CA ILE A 588 81.79 -9.10 88.81
C ILE A 588 82.10 -10.43 89.53
N GLU A 589 81.89 -11.55 88.83
CA GLU A 589 82.14 -12.92 89.29
C GLU A 589 83.59 -13.16 89.76
N LYS A 590 84.58 -12.45 89.19
CA LYS A 590 86.00 -12.59 89.58
C LYS A 590 86.37 -11.86 90.88
N LEU A 591 85.65 -10.80 91.24
CA LEU A 591 85.95 -9.99 92.43
C LEU A 591 85.55 -10.68 93.73
N GLU A 592 84.46 -11.46 93.73
CA GLU A 592 84.04 -12.23 94.91
C GLU A 592 84.91 -13.47 95.14
N ILE A 593 85.31 -14.17 94.05
CA ILE A 593 86.20 -15.34 94.12
C ILE A 593 87.55 -14.99 94.77
N HIS A 594 88.11 -13.81 94.51
CA HIS A 594 89.41 -13.42 95.08
C HIS A 594 89.35 -13.25 96.61
N LYS A 595 88.25 -12.73 97.15
CA LYS A 595 88.06 -12.64 98.62
C LYS A 595 87.88 -14.02 99.25
N LEU A 596 87.12 -14.91 98.61
CA LEU A 596 86.90 -16.27 99.10
C LEU A 596 88.20 -17.10 99.16
N ASN A 597 89.09 -16.92 98.18
CA ASN A 597 90.34 -17.67 98.10
C ASN A 597 91.36 -17.27 99.18
N GLN A 598 91.44 -16.00 99.56
CA GLN A 598 92.30 -15.54 100.66
C GLN A 598 91.89 -16.15 102.01
N ILE A 599 90.58 -16.22 102.28
CA ILE A 599 90.04 -16.85 103.50
C ILE A 599 90.36 -18.37 103.52
N LYS A 600 90.22 -19.06 102.38
CA LYS A 600 90.57 -20.48 102.27
C LYS A 600 92.07 -20.76 102.50
N GLN A 601 92.97 -19.88 102.03
CA GLN A 601 94.41 -20.06 102.26
C GLN A 601 94.78 -19.98 103.75
N GLN A 602 94.20 -19.06 104.52
CA GLN A 602 94.42 -18.98 105.96
C GLN A 602 93.91 -20.22 106.70
N GLN A 603 92.74 -20.74 106.32
CA GLN A 603 92.19 -21.97 106.91
C GLN A 603 93.03 -23.22 106.59
N GLN A 604 93.58 -23.33 105.36
CA GLN A 604 94.47 -24.44 105.02
C GLN A 604 95.80 -24.43 105.80
N GLN A 605 96.39 -23.25 106.06
CA GLN A 605 97.62 -23.16 106.86
C GLN A 605 97.39 -23.62 108.32
N GLN A 606 96.26 -23.27 108.94
CA GLN A 606 95.92 -23.75 110.28
C GLN A 606 95.70 -25.27 110.31
N GLN A 607 95.02 -25.85 109.30
CA GLN A 607 94.82 -27.30 109.23
C GLN A 607 96.14 -28.07 109.04
N GLN A 608 97.08 -27.55 108.23
CA GLN A 608 98.39 -28.20 108.05
C GLN A 608 99.23 -28.22 109.34
N GLN A 609 99.20 -27.14 110.14
CA GLN A 609 99.89 -27.13 111.44
C GLN A 609 99.30 -28.14 112.44
N GLN A 610 97.97 -28.29 112.48
CA GLN A 610 97.33 -29.31 113.33
C GLN A 610 97.66 -30.75 112.87
N GLN A 611 97.70 -31.01 111.56
CA GLN A 611 98.06 -32.33 111.04
C GLN A 611 99.52 -32.71 111.35
N GLN A 612 100.46 -31.78 111.28
CA GLN A 612 101.86 -32.05 111.65
C GLN A 612 102.02 -32.39 113.15
N GLN A 613 101.29 -31.71 114.04
CA GLN A 613 101.30 -32.06 115.47
C GLN A 613 100.71 -33.45 115.73
N GLN A 614 99.62 -33.84 115.06
CA GLN A 614 99.05 -35.19 115.18
C GLN A 614 99.98 -36.28 114.67
N GLN A 615 100.70 -36.06 113.55
CA GLN A 615 101.66 -37.03 113.03
C GLN A 615 102.84 -37.27 113.98
N GLN A 616 103.36 -36.22 114.65
CA GLN A 616 104.42 -36.38 115.66
C GLN A 616 103.95 -37.20 116.87
N GLN A 617 102.72 -36.99 117.34
CA GLN A 617 102.15 -37.80 118.44
C GLN A 617 101.95 -39.27 118.04
N GLN A 618 101.50 -39.54 116.81
CA GLN A 618 101.35 -40.92 116.32
C GLN A 618 102.68 -41.66 116.17
N GLN A 619 103.76 -40.98 115.74
CA GLN A 619 105.09 -41.60 115.66
C GLN A 619 105.64 -41.98 117.05
N GLN A 620 105.42 -41.15 118.08
CA GLN A 620 105.80 -41.50 119.45
C GLN A 620 105.03 -42.72 119.99
N GLN A 621 103.73 -42.82 119.70
CA GLN A 621 102.92 -43.99 120.09
C GLN A 621 103.35 -45.27 119.36
N GLN A 622 103.70 -45.20 118.07
CA GLN A 622 104.19 -46.37 117.32
C GLN A 622 105.54 -46.89 117.84
N GLN A 623 106.46 -46.01 118.25
CA GLN A 623 107.73 -46.43 118.86
C GLN A 623 107.52 -47.17 120.20
N GLN A 624 106.58 -46.72 121.03
CA GLN A 624 106.23 -47.42 122.28
C GLN A 624 105.60 -48.79 122.02
N GLN A 625 104.74 -48.92 121.00
CA GLN A 625 104.14 -50.22 120.64
C GLN A 625 105.16 -51.22 120.08
N GLN A 626 106.15 -50.77 119.29
CA GLN A 626 107.20 -51.66 118.78
C GLN A 626 108.08 -52.24 119.90
N GLN A 627 108.38 -51.47 120.95
CA GLN A 627 109.13 -51.97 122.11
C GLN A 627 108.35 -53.05 122.88
N GLN A 628 107.01 -52.91 123.00
CA GLN A 628 106.19 -53.93 123.66
C GLN A 628 106.07 -55.23 122.83
N GLN A 629 106.07 -55.15 121.49
CA GLN A 629 105.97 -56.34 120.64
C GLN A 629 107.25 -57.20 120.63
N GLN A 630 108.44 -56.61 120.82
CA GLN A 630 109.68 -57.39 120.90
C GLN A 630 109.75 -58.28 122.16
N HIS A 631 109.11 -57.91 123.27
CA HIS A 631 109.09 -58.74 124.48
C HIS A 631 108.13 -59.95 124.41
N ASN A 632 107.06 -59.88 123.61
CA ASN A 632 106.06 -60.96 123.54
C ASN A 632 106.40 -62.09 122.56
N ASN A 633 107.25 -61.87 121.56
CA ASN A 633 107.54 -62.87 120.52
C ASN A 633 108.44 -64.04 120.95
N ASN A 634 108.85 -64.12 122.23
CA ASN A 634 109.86 -65.07 122.70
C ASN A 634 109.26 -66.32 123.40
N ASN A 635 107.96 -66.62 123.24
CA ASN A 635 107.38 -67.88 123.74
C ASN A 635 106.08 -68.30 123.02
N LYS A 636 106.11 -69.49 122.39
CA LYS A 636 104.98 -70.27 121.81
C LYS A 636 104.31 -69.64 120.57
N ASN A 637 104.01 -70.37 119.49
CA ASN A 637 104.20 -71.79 119.19
C ASN A 637 103.65 -72.79 120.24
N ASN A 638 102.32 -72.80 120.43
CA ASN A 638 101.53 -73.99 120.07
C ASN A 638 100.01 -73.79 120.18
N ILE A 639 99.28 -74.37 119.20
CA ILE A 639 97.97 -75.05 119.33
C ILE A 639 96.73 -74.22 119.77
N ASN A 640 95.87 -73.98 118.76
CA ASN A 640 94.43 -74.28 118.68
C ASN A 640 93.37 -73.68 119.65
N ASN A 641 92.08 -73.61 119.28
CA ASN A 641 91.39 -73.48 117.97
C ASN A 641 89.87 -73.23 118.20
N ASN A 642 89.19 -72.74 117.17
CA ASN A 642 87.78 -72.99 116.79
C ASN A 642 86.61 -72.30 117.52
N ASN A 643 85.70 -71.78 116.68
CA ASN A 643 84.23 -71.77 116.78
C ASN A 643 83.51 -70.91 117.86
N ASN A 644 82.38 -70.24 117.59
CA ASN A 644 81.64 -69.96 116.33
C ASN A 644 80.47 -68.97 116.63
N ASN A 645 79.95 -68.27 115.62
CA ASN A 645 78.56 -67.73 115.54
C ASN A 645 78.18 -66.58 116.54
N ASN A 646 77.19 -65.69 116.34
CA ASN A 646 76.13 -65.53 115.33
C ASN A 646 75.48 -64.11 115.45
N ASN A 647 74.76 -63.63 114.41
CA ASN A 647 73.62 -62.67 114.47
C ASN A 647 73.81 -61.22 115.07
N ASN A 648 72.88 -60.25 114.97
CA ASN A 648 71.94 -59.81 113.89
C ASN A 648 71.22 -58.48 114.31
N ASN A 649 70.69 -57.73 113.32
CA ASN A 649 69.40 -57.01 113.32
C ASN A 649 69.15 -55.65 114.06
N ASN A 650 68.70 -54.67 113.25
CA ASN A 650 67.42 -53.90 113.34
C ASN A 650 67.23 -52.56 114.13
N ASN A 651 66.31 -51.74 113.55
CA ASN A 651 65.33 -50.82 114.20
C ASN A 651 65.81 -49.52 114.94
N ASN A 652 65.02 -48.42 115.08
CA ASN A 652 63.70 -48.03 114.50
C ASN A 652 63.44 -46.48 114.46
N ASN A 653 62.27 -46.09 113.93
CA ASN A 653 61.71 -44.73 113.69
C ASN A 653 61.42 -43.81 114.91
N ASN A 654 61.35 -42.48 114.66
CA ASN A 654 60.18 -41.57 114.86
C ASN A 654 60.50 -40.12 114.36
N SER A 655 59.64 -39.30 113.72
CA SER A 655 58.22 -38.87 113.92
C SER A 655 58.09 -37.70 114.94
N SER A 656 57.32 -36.59 114.73
CA SER A 656 56.34 -36.22 113.67
C SER A 656 55.88 -34.72 113.67
N SER A 657 55.18 -34.30 112.59
CA SER A 657 53.98 -33.39 112.53
C SER A 657 54.06 -31.87 112.87
N SER A 658 53.25 -30.93 112.29
CA SER A 658 52.37 -30.92 111.08
C SER A 658 51.65 -29.56 110.83
N CYS A 659 51.39 -29.16 109.56
CA CYS A 659 50.21 -28.41 109.01
C CYS A 659 50.49 -27.86 107.57
N ASN A 660 49.57 -27.72 106.59
CA ASN A 660 48.19 -28.23 106.40
C ASN A 660 47.77 -28.31 104.89
N LYS A 661 46.70 -29.07 104.57
CA LYS A 661 46.04 -29.53 103.30
C LYS A 661 45.71 -28.49 102.17
N PRO A 662 45.14 -28.83 100.96
CA PRO A 662 44.87 -30.11 100.20
C PRO A 662 45.53 -30.15 98.77
N ARG A 663 45.32 -31.01 97.73
CA ARG A 663 44.40 -32.13 97.27
C ARG A 663 43.15 -31.68 96.41
N LEU A 664 42.61 -32.32 95.33
CA LEU A 664 42.45 -33.73 94.82
C LEU A 664 42.21 -33.89 93.26
N LYS A 665 42.62 -35.05 92.67
CA LYS A 665 42.06 -35.94 91.56
C LYS A 665 41.53 -35.38 90.18
N VAL A 666 41.60 -36.00 88.98
CA VAL A 666 41.72 -37.40 88.40
C VAL A 666 40.34 -38.11 88.16
N ASN A 667 39.92 -38.71 87.01
CA ASN A 667 40.64 -39.46 85.92
C ASN A 667 39.93 -39.59 84.51
N VAL A 668 40.71 -39.92 83.45
CA VAL A 668 40.51 -40.72 82.16
C VAL A 668 39.13 -41.09 81.56
N PHE A 669 38.96 -41.02 80.20
CA PHE A 669 38.50 -42.13 79.27
C PHE A 669 38.78 -41.87 77.75
N LYS A 670 38.25 -42.69 76.79
CA LYS A 670 39.09 -43.36 75.74
C LYS A 670 38.40 -43.78 74.39
N LEU A 671 39.17 -43.77 73.27
CA LEU A 671 39.14 -44.64 72.04
C LEU A 671 38.00 -44.65 70.95
N LYS A 672 38.38 -44.47 69.66
CA LYS A 672 38.19 -45.32 68.42
C LYS A 672 38.47 -44.49 67.14
N GLU A 673 39.12 -44.88 66.03
CA GLU A 673 39.32 -46.09 65.17
C GLU A 673 38.37 -46.27 63.95
N ARG A 674 38.95 -46.14 62.74
CA ARG A 674 38.79 -46.93 61.47
C ARG A 674 37.72 -46.66 60.38
N ARG A 675 38.23 -46.74 59.11
CA ARG A 675 37.60 -47.23 57.83
C ARG A 675 36.54 -46.33 57.16
N LYS A 676 36.24 -46.43 55.84
CA LYS A 676 36.98 -46.78 54.58
C LYS A 676 36.08 -46.48 53.35
N LYS A 677 36.65 -45.99 52.23
CA LYS A 677 36.14 -46.04 50.81
C LYS A 677 34.77 -45.42 50.42
N LYS A 678 34.79 -44.58 49.35
CA LYS A 678 34.05 -44.63 48.04
C LYS A 678 32.74 -45.45 47.89
N PRO A 679 31.80 -45.12 46.94
CA PRO A 679 31.84 -44.08 45.87
C PRO A 679 30.49 -43.32 45.57
N SER A 680 30.50 -42.55 44.47
CA SER A 680 29.42 -42.31 43.45
C SER A 680 28.12 -41.52 43.77
N ASN A 681 27.87 -40.51 42.90
CA ASN A 681 26.62 -40.04 42.25
C ASN A 681 25.35 -39.84 43.13
N LEU A 682 24.57 -38.76 43.01
CA LEU A 682 23.92 -38.22 41.80
C LEU A 682 23.56 -36.72 41.93
N PHE A 683 23.19 -36.12 40.79
CA PHE A 683 22.37 -34.91 40.58
C PHE A 683 21.58 -34.35 41.80
N LYS A 684 21.74 -33.05 42.09
CA LYS A 684 20.91 -32.01 41.44
C LYS A 684 21.61 -30.64 41.47
#